data_AF-A0A2E1YCX0-F1
#
_entry.id   AF-A0A2E1YCX0-F1
#
_cell.length_a   1.000
_cell.length_b   1.000
_cell.length_c   1.000
_cell.angle_alpha   90.00
_cell.angle_beta   90.00
_cell.angle_gamma   90.00
#
_symmetry.space_group_name_H-M   'P 1'
#
loop_
_entity.id
_entity.type
_entity.pdbx_description
1 polymer ?
#
loop_
_entity_poly.entity_id
_entity_poly.type
_entity_poly.pdbx_seq_one_letter_code
_entity_poly.pdbx_strand_id
1 'polypeptide(L)'
;MIKEQLTGKKIAITGSTGFLGTALVEQLLRTIPDVKLVLLVRSSKRTASQRVKREILNNDAFGPLRKELGDEEFDRLTRDQIDAVSADIALDNLGLDEQGKETLKGCDIVIHSAAAVSFDEPLDRAVEVNLMGPVRLVALLKELNINPHLVMVSTCYVAGSRKGDAPEQALTSSPFYVPIDWNDEIHAARRTRSYVEDASRRPNNLESFRNSARAELGAAGTPALAKKTEQLRERWVKDQMVEAGRNRANSIGFPDAYAFTKAMSEQAVEETRSQIPLTIVRPSIIESSWKSPTSGWIRGFRMAEPIILNFGKGTLKEFPGIPEGILDIIPVDLVSSAIIACAAQEPSSDTTIYQVASGSCNPIRTSKLADYVHKFFGENPIYDEKNQPIAPAKWRFPGRGRVESQLRRAQGLLGQAEQTLNKLPIRGRQAMIVADIQNRKDEIDKALEYVTLYGKYVECEALYSVDNLLTLWDSLSEEDKNVFLFDPRSIDWYEYVYNIHLPTVITKGRVKTSPSKSSAKSRSSRLRSQVLDSQRQLAVFDLENTLIASNVVSSWSYLATKRLPKAERVKLVTKTLAQAPSMLALDRKDRSDFLRSFYRRYAEAPVAQIDDDSFEMFSELILTKSFPAAIRRVREHRALGHRTVLITGALDFVVKPLQPLFDDIISATLSSDGNTYTGQMKQVPPIGETRAAVLRRFAEENNFDLSESVAYADSASDLPMLEAVGFPVAVNPEPKLASLANKRGWLIENFEPVAGSPTKLLPIGSRARS
;
A
#
# COMPACT_ATOMS: atom_id res chain seq x y z
N MET A 1 39.21 24.96 7.28
CA MET A 1 38.69 23.57 7.45
C MET A 1 37.16 23.60 7.43
N ILE A 2 36.47 22.50 7.07
CA ILE A 2 35.00 22.49 6.92
C ILE A 2 34.31 22.91 8.22
N LYS A 3 34.75 22.34 9.35
CA LYS A 3 34.19 22.67 10.68
C LYS A 3 34.26 24.16 10.95
N GLU A 4 35.43 24.78 10.76
CA GLU A 4 35.65 26.21 11.03
C GLU A 4 34.72 27.11 10.20
N GLN A 5 34.46 26.76 8.94
CA GLN A 5 33.60 27.54 8.06
C GLN A 5 32.12 27.46 8.45
N LEU A 6 31.71 26.36 9.10
CA LEU A 6 30.33 26.10 9.48
C LEU A 6 30.02 26.33 10.96
N THR A 7 31.04 26.45 11.83
CA THR A 7 30.86 26.74 13.25
C THR A 7 30.10 28.06 13.44
N GLY A 8 29.03 28.01 14.23
CA GLY A 8 28.18 29.18 14.51
C GLY A 8 27.26 29.61 13.37
N LYS A 9 27.28 28.93 12.21
CA LYS A 9 26.37 29.22 11.09
C LYS A 9 24.94 28.77 11.38
N LYS A 10 23.98 29.52 10.84
CA LYS A 10 22.57 29.17 10.84
C LYS A 10 22.13 28.62 9.47
N ILE A 11 21.72 27.36 9.44
CA ILE A 11 21.45 26.59 8.22
C ILE A 11 19.96 26.21 8.16
N ALA A 12 19.24 26.72 7.15
CA ALA A 12 17.88 26.27 6.87
C ALA A 12 17.88 25.01 6.00
N ILE A 13 17.09 24.00 6.37
CA ILE A 13 17.03 22.72 5.65
C ILE A 13 15.58 22.38 5.31
N THR A 14 15.30 22.27 4.01
CA THR A 14 14.05 21.66 3.53
C THR A 14 14.26 20.15 3.32
N GLY A 15 13.21 19.35 3.46
CA GLY A 15 13.31 17.90 3.23
C GLY A 15 14.05 17.13 4.33
N SER A 16 14.26 17.73 5.50
CA SER A 16 14.91 17.11 6.68
C SER A 16 14.24 15.82 7.16
N THR A 17 12.92 15.70 6.96
CA THR A 17 12.15 14.48 7.23
C THR A 17 12.38 13.35 6.21
N GLY A 18 13.17 13.57 5.16
CA GLY A 18 13.54 12.58 4.15
C GLY A 18 14.70 11.67 4.57
N PHE A 19 15.07 10.70 3.75
CA PHE A 19 16.20 9.80 4.02
C PHE A 19 17.53 10.56 4.10
N LEU A 20 17.93 11.21 3.00
CA LEU A 20 19.12 12.04 2.95
C LEU A 20 19.09 13.18 3.97
N GLY A 21 17.95 13.88 4.09
CA GLY A 21 17.79 14.97 5.05
C GLY A 21 17.98 14.55 6.50
N THR A 22 17.54 13.35 6.89
CA THR A 22 17.74 12.83 8.25
C THR A 22 19.22 12.53 8.50
N ALA A 23 19.93 11.90 7.54
CA ALA A 23 21.38 11.67 7.66
C ALA A 23 22.18 12.98 7.72
N LEU A 24 21.79 13.96 6.90
CA LEU A 24 22.41 15.29 6.88
C LEU A 24 22.25 16.00 8.23
N VAL A 25 21.06 16.02 8.81
CA VAL A 25 20.81 16.66 10.12
C VAL A 25 21.58 15.94 11.23
N GLU A 26 21.61 14.61 11.23
CA GLU A 26 22.40 13.83 12.19
C GLU A 26 23.89 14.18 12.09
N GLN A 27 24.44 14.17 10.88
CA GLN A 27 25.86 14.43 10.68
C GLN A 27 26.23 15.87 11.04
N LEU A 28 25.41 16.86 10.68
CA LEU A 28 25.63 18.26 11.06
C LEU A 28 25.69 18.44 12.59
N LEU A 29 24.71 17.90 13.32
CA LEU A 29 24.66 18.01 14.79
C LEU A 29 25.81 17.26 15.47
N ARG A 30 26.26 16.14 14.89
CA ARG A 30 27.35 15.34 15.44
C ARG A 30 28.72 15.95 15.17
N THR A 31 28.91 16.66 14.06
CA THR A 31 30.26 17.04 13.56
C THR A 31 30.55 18.54 13.55
N ILE A 32 29.53 19.40 13.52
CA ILE A 32 29.70 20.86 13.45
C ILE A 32 29.35 21.49 14.81
N PRO A 33 30.33 22.06 15.52
CA PRO A 33 30.09 22.76 16.78
C PRO A 33 29.20 23.99 16.58
N ASP A 34 28.34 24.26 17.57
CA ASP A 34 27.50 25.47 17.64
C ASP A 34 26.65 25.77 16.38
N VAL A 35 26.37 24.75 15.55
CA VAL A 35 25.51 24.90 14.38
C VAL A 35 24.07 25.16 14.81
N LYS A 36 23.37 26.08 14.14
CA LYS A 36 21.93 26.30 14.32
C LYS A 36 21.18 25.81 13.09
N LEU A 37 20.28 24.85 13.28
CA LEU A 37 19.50 24.23 12.19
C LEU A 37 18.06 24.73 12.22
N VAL A 38 17.61 25.33 11.12
CA VAL A 38 16.20 25.69 10.90
C VAL A 38 15.57 24.63 10.02
N LEU A 39 14.78 23.73 10.62
CA LEU A 39 14.15 22.62 9.89
C LEU A 39 12.78 23.04 9.36
N LEU A 40 12.72 23.27 8.06
CA LEU A 40 11.50 23.63 7.33
C LEU A 40 10.68 22.37 7.04
N VAL A 41 9.59 22.17 7.79
CA VAL A 41 8.76 20.94 7.72
C VAL A 41 7.29 21.27 7.48
N ARG A 42 6.64 20.53 6.57
CA ARG A 42 5.19 20.68 6.30
C ARG A 42 4.35 20.57 7.56
N SER A 43 3.36 21.46 7.67
CA SER A 43 2.29 21.36 8.64
C SER A 43 1.46 20.10 8.39
N SER A 44 0.96 19.51 9.47
CA SER A 44 0.05 18.38 9.41
C SER A 44 -0.99 18.53 10.52
N LYS A 45 -1.69 17.46 10.91
CA LYS A 45 -2.44 17.44 12.18
C LYS A 45 -1.57 17.70 13.42
N ARG A 46 -0.24 17.78 13.26
CA ARG A 46 0.78 18.02 14.30
C ARG A 46 1.53 19.32 14.01
N THR A 47 2.04 19.94 15.07
CA THR A 47 2.95 21.10 14.97
C THR A 47 4.30 20.71 14.35
N ALA A 48 5.05 21.69 13.86
CA ALA A 48 6.38 21.47 13.28
C ALA A 48 7.32 20.73 14.25
N SER A 49 7.41 21.19 15.50
CA SER A 49 8.26 20.58 16.54
C SER A 49 7.86 19.13 16.86
N GLN A 50 6.56 18.84 16.95
CA GLN A 50 6.07 17.47 17.15
C GLN A 50 6.46 16.55 15.98
N ARG A 51 6.44 17.10 14.76
CA ARG A 51 6.82 16.35 13.56
C ARG A 51 8.33 16.11 13.50
N VAL A 52 9.16 17.10 13.80
CA VAL A 52 10.62 16.96 13.90
C VAL A 52 10.98 15.90 14.95
N LYS A 53 10.40 15.98 16.16
CA LYS A 53 10.65 15.00 17.22
C LYS A 53 10.33 13.57 16.75
N ARG A 54 9.16 13.38 16.13
CA ARG A 54 8.69 12.05 15.71
C ARG A 54 9.40 11.49 14.48
N GLU A 55 9.60 12.31 13.43
CA GLU A 55 10.06 11.84 12.11
C GLU A 55 11.58 11.96 11.92
N ILE A 56 12.27 12.69 12.80
CA ILE A 56 13.73 12.92 12.75
C ILE A 56 14.37 12.43 14.05
N LEU A 57 14.11 13.08 15.20
CA LEU A 57 14.88 12.83 16.44
C LEU A 57 14.64 11.45 17.09
N ASN A 58 13.47 10.85 16.83
CA ASN A 58 13.14 9.47 17.25
C ASN A 58 13.60 8.42 16.21
N ASN A 59 14.24 8.83 15.12
CA ASN A 59 14.76 7.91 14.12
C ASN A 59 15.99 7.16 14.65
N ASP A 60 16.19 5.93 14.18
CA ASP A 60 17.34 5.08 14.55
C ASP A 60 18.69 5.68 14.12
N ALA A 61 18.70 6.63 13.17
CA ALA A 61 19.87 7.44 12.82
C ALA A 61 20.51 8.13 14.03
N PHE A 62 19.70 8.65 14.96
CA PHE A 62 20.20 9.37 16.14
C PHE A 62 20.58 8.45 17.30
N GLY A 63 20.41 7.12 17.13
CA GLY A 63 20.72 6.13 18.17
C GLY A 63 22.16 6.22 18.70
N PRO A 64 23.19 6.25 17.84
CA PRO A 64 24.58 6.41 18.25
C PRO A 64 24.84 7.72 19.00
N LEU A 65 24.43 8.85 18.43
CA LEU A 65 24.62 10.17 19.04
C LEU A 65 23.92 10.29 20.41
N ARG A 66 22.69 9.76 20.51
CA ARG A 66 21.95 9.70 21.78
C ARG A 66 22.65 8.81 22.81
N LYS A 67 23.24 7.69 22.38
CA LYS A 67 23.98 6.78 23.26
C LYS A 67 25.29 7.42 23.75
N GLU A 68 25.96 8.20 22.90
CA GLU A 68 27.20 8.90 23.22
C GLU A 68 26.99 10.04 24.21
N LEU A 69 25.96 10.88 24.00
CA LEU A 69 25.68 12.05 24.83
C LEU A 69 24.86 11.73 26.10
N GLY A 70 24.01 10.70 26.04
CA GLY A 70 22.94 10.49 27.01
C GLY A 70 21.68 11.29 26.68
N ASP A 71 20.52 10.85 27.19
CA ASP A 71 19.22 11.41 26.81
C ASP A 71 19.06 12.89 27.19
N GLU A 72 19.51 13.29 28.39
CA GLU A 72 19.38 14.68 28.85
C GLU A 72 20.22 15.65 28.01
N GLU A 73 21.47 15.27 27.70
CA GLU A 73 22.37 16.08 26.89
C GLU A 73 21.90 16.15 25.44
N PHE A 74 21.43 15.03 24.88
CA PHE A 74 20.83 15.00 23.55
C PHE A 74 19.61 15.92 23.44
N ASP A 75 18.72 15.87 24.44
CA ASP A 75 17.54 16.72 24.49
C ASP A 75 17.89 18.21 24.69
N ARG A 76 19.00 18.52 25.37
CA ARG A 76 19.54 19.88 25.45
C ARG A 76 20.11 20.33 24.11
N LEU A 77 21.03 19.55 23.53
CA LEU A 77 21.65 19.82 22.23
C LEU A 77 20.60 20.12 21.17
N THR A 78 19.62 19.23 21.02
CA THR A 78 18.58 19.38 20.00
C THR A 78 17.65 20.56 20.27
N ARG A 79 17.36 20.89 21.53
CA ARG A 79 16.57 22.09 21.88
C ARG A 79 17.32 23.37 21.57
N ASP A 80 18.62 23.40 21.81
CA ASP A 80 19.44 24.59 21.64
C ASP A 80 19.83 24.80 20.17
N GLN A 81 20.02 23.73 19.41
CA GLN A 81 20.51 23.78 18.03
C GLN A 81 19.42 23.65 16.96
N ILE A 82 18.16 23.29 17.28
CA ILE A 82 17.11 23.07 16.27
C ILE A 82 15.91 23.97 16.47
N ASP A 83 15.63 24.79 15.44
CA ASP A 83 14.38 25.52 15.27
C ASP A 83 13.48 24.77 14.27
N ALA A 84 12.33 24.28 14.73
CA ALA A 84 11.35 23.62 13.87
C ALA A 84 10.31 24.63 13.34
N VAL A 85 10.33 24.87 12.02
CA VAL A 85 9.46 25.87 11.38
C VAL A 85 8.49 25.19 10.42
N SER A 86 7.22 25.59 10.49
CA SER A 86 6.18 25.07 9.61
C SER A 86 6.32 25.68 8.22
N ALA A 87 6.59 24.85 7.20
CA ALA A 87 6.77 25.30 5.82
C ALA A 87 6.35 24.21 4.82
N ASP A 88 5.66 24.60 3.75
CA ASP A 88 5.32 23.75 2.62
C ASP A 88 5.79 24.37 1.31
N ILE A 89 6.77 23.73 0.67
CA ILE A 89 7.35 24.16 -0.61
C ILE A 89 6.32 24.19 -1.76
N ALA A 90 5.18 23.51 -1.62
CA ALA A 90 4.12 23.54 -2.62
C ALA A 90 3.23 24.79 -2.50
N LEU A 91 3.39 25.60 -1.46
CA LEU A 91 2.63 26.83 -1.21
C LEU A 91 3.50 28.06 -1.49
N ASP A 92 2.87 29.13 -1.94
CA ASP A 92 3.54 30.42 -2.12
C ASP A 92 4.12 30.93 -0.81
N ASN A 93 5.29 31.57 -0.88
CA ASN A 93 6.10 31.97 0.28
C ASN A 93 6.36 30.84 1.28
N LEU A 94 6.38 29.60 0.79
CA LEU A 94 6.48 28.35 1.55
C LEU A 94 5.41 28.19 2.65
N GLY A 95 4.33 28.97 2.63
CA GLY A 95 3.36 29.02 3.71
C GLY A 95 3.95 29.47 5.06
N LEU A 96 5.07 30.20 5.05
CA LEU A 96 5.69 30.75 6.26
C LEU A 96 4.86 31.92 6.80
N ASP A 97 4.69 31.93 8.12
CA ASP A 97 4.23 33.12 8.84
C ASP A 97 5.36 34.15 9.00
N GLU A 98 5.06 35.32 9.55
CA GLU A 98 6.04 36.40 9.72
C GLU A 98 7.22 35.97 10.61
N GLN A 99 6.99 35.15 11.63
CA GLN A 99 8.06 34.62 12.48
C GLN A 99 8.97 33.65 11.71
N GLY A 100 8.38 32.77 10.88
CA GLY A 100 9.11 31.85 10.02
C GLY A 100 9.95 32.58 8.96
N LYS A 101 9.41 33.64 8.36
CA LYS A 101 10.16 34.52 7.44
C LYS A 101 11.33 35.19 8.14
N GLU A 102 11.14 35.73 9.34
CA GLU A 102 12.21 36.35 10.12
C GLU A 102 13.28 35.33 10.52
N THR A 103 12.87 34.12 10.87
CA THR A 103 13.80 33.01 11.16
C THR A 103 14.67 32.67 9.93
N LEU A 104 14.06 32.65 8.74
CA LEU A 104 14.75 32.40 7.48
C LEU A 104 15.73 33.53 7.11
N LYS A 105 15.38 34.80 7.37
CA LYS A 105 16.29 35.95 7.14
C LYS A 105 17.62 35.84 7.87
N GLY A 106 17.60 35.26 9.07
CA GLY A 106 18.81 35.06 9.87
C GLY A 106 19.68 33.87 9.44
N CYS A 107 19.33 33.13 8.38
CA CYS A 107 20.09 31.96 7.93
C CYS A 107 21.21 32.37 6.97
N ASP A 108 22.42 31.87 7.21
CA ASP A 108 23.59 32.04 6.33
C ASP A 108 23.51 31.11 5.10
N ILE A 109 22.96 29.91 5.30
CA ILE A 109 22.94 28.83 4.30
C ILE A 109 21.54 28.26 4.21
N VAL A 110 21.10 27.95 2.98
CA VAL A 110 19.85 27.22 2.73
C VAL A 110 20.18 25.95 1.97
N ILE A 111 19.92 24.79 2.59
CA ILE A 111 20.05 23.48 1.94
C ILE A 111 18.65 23.02 1.48
N HIS A 112 18.45 23.02 0.17
CA HIS A 112 17.22 22.56 -0.46
C HIS A 112 17.29 21.07 -0.83
N SER A 113 16.80 20.19 0.04
CA SER A 113 16.73 18.73 -0.20
C SER A 113 15.30 18.20 -0.35
N ALA A 114 14.27 19.05 -0.29
CA ALA A 114 12.90 18.60 -0.49
C ALA A 114 12.66 18.14 -1.94
N ALA A 115 12.03 16.97 -2.09
CA ALA A 115 11.63 16.45 -3.40
C ALA A 115 10.55 15.38 -3.25
N ALA A 116 9.68 15.28 -4.26
CA ALA A 116 8.90 14.09 -4.56
C ALA A 116 9.78 13.13 -5.38
N VAL A 117 10.25 12.08 -4.72
CA VAL A 117 11.22 11.11 -5.28
C VAL A 117 10.56 9.81 -5.78
N SER A 118 9.23 9.81 -5.95
CA SER A 118 8.50 8.63 -6.41
C SER A 118 8.50 8.55 -7.93
N PHE A 119 8.82 7.38 -8.48
CA PHE A 119 8.77 7.11 -9.93
C PHE A 119 7.35 7.13 -10.51
N ASP A 120 6.35 6.98 -9.65
CA ASP A 120 4.91 7.04 -9.94
C ASP A 120 4.24 8.31 -9.35
N GLU A 121 5.02 9.39 -9.16
CA GLU A 121 4.44 10.67 -8.76
C GLU A 121 3.64 11.27 -9.94
N PRO A 122 2.38 11.70 -9.73
CA PRO A 122 1.61 12.45 -10.72
C PRO A 122 2.38 13.68 -11.23
N LEU A 123 2.34 13.93 -12.55
CA LEU A 123 3.08 15.04 -13.17
C LEU A 123 2.80 16.40 -12.51
N ASP A 124 1.55 16.70 -12.19
CA ASP A 124 1.16 17.95 -11.51
C ASP A 124 1.85 18.08 -10.15
N ARG A 125 1.89 17.00 -9.37
CA ARG A 125 2.56 16.99 -8.07
C ARG A 125 4.07 17.06 -8.18
N ALA A 126 4.66 16.33 -9.13
CA ALA A 126 6.10 16.38 -9.40
C ALA A 126 6.54 17.80 -9.77
N VAL A 127 5.78 18.49 -10.63
CA VAL A 127 6.04 19.89 -11.01
C VAL A 127 5.90 20.84 -9.82
N GLU A 128 4.82 20.75 -9.04
CA GLU A 128 4.60 21.65 -7.91
C GLU A 128 5.67 21.53 -6.82
N VAL A 129 6.20 20.33 -6.62
CA VAL A 129 7.17 20.03 -5.56
C VAL A 129 8.61 20.22 -6.06
N ASN A 130 8.99 19.55 -7.15
CA ASN A 130 10.39 19.47 -7.58
C ASN A 130 10.84 20.67 -8.39
N LEU A 131 9.94 21.29 -9.17
CA LEU A 131 10.23 22.45 -10.01
C LEU A 131 9.81 23.75 -9.32
N MET A 132 8.52 23.88 -8.98
CA MET A 132 8.02 25.12 -8.37
C MET A 132 8.49 25.32 -6.92
N GLY A 133 8.80 24.26 -6.17
CA GLY A 133 9.30 24.38 -4.81
C GLY A 133 10.58 25.22 -4.71
N PRO A 134 11.64 24.86 -5.46
CA PRO A 134 12.86 25.67 -5.59
C PRO A 134 12.62 27.09 -6.11
N VAL A 135 11.75 27.26 -7.12
CA VAL A 135 11.41 28.58 -7.68
C VAL A 135 10.76 29.48 -6.63
N ARG A 136 9.80 28.96 -5.85
CA ARG A 136 9.15 29.69 -4.76
C ARG A 136 10.12 30.03 -3.64
N LEU A 137 11.06 29.12 -3.33
CA LEU A 137 12.10 29.39 -2.35
C LEU A 137 12.97 30.57 -2.79
N VAL A 138 13.48 30.55 -4.02
CA VAL A 138 14.26 31.67 -4.58
C VAL A 138 13.45 32.96 -4.60
N ALA A 139 12.18 32.90 -5.02
CA ALA A 139 11.29 34.06 -5.03
C ALA A 139 11.14 34.67 -3.63
N LEU A 140 10.97 33.83 -2.58
CA LEU A 140 10.89 34.30 -1.21
C LEU A 140 12.22 34.91 -0.73
N LEU A 141 13.37 34.27 -1.02
CA LEU A 141 14.67 34.82 -0.62
C LEU A 141 14.89 36.23 -1.20
N LYS A 142 14.45 36.44 -2.45
CA LYS A 142 14.46 37.75 -3.11
C LYS A 142 13.47 38.74 -2.48
N GLU A 143 12.24 38.29 -2.16
CA GLU A 143 11.24 39.12 -1.45
C GLU A 143 11.79 39.59 -0.09
N LEU A 144 12.51 38.71 0.62
CA LEU A 144 13.14 39.01 1.90
C LEU A 144 14.44 39.82 1.78
N ASN A 145 14.92 40.06 0.55
CA ASN A 145 16.16 40.78 0.23
C ASN A 145 17.40 40.19 0.94
N ILE A 146 17.55 38.86 0.91
CA ILE A 146 18.68 38.12 1.48
C ILE A 146 19.34 37.23 0.42
N ASN A 147 20.65 37.02 0.53
CA ASN A 147 21.44 36.20 -0.40
C ASN A 147 22.22 35.09 0.34
N PRO A 148 21.54 34.16 1.04
CA PRO A 148 22.23 33.04 1.69
C PRO A 148 22.88 32.13 0.64
N HIS A 149 23.91 31.39 1.02
CA HIS A 149 24.44 30.32 0.17
C HIS A 149 23.37 29.23 -0.01
N LEU A 150 22.85 29.09 -1.23
CA LEU A 150 21.85 28.09 -1.59
C LEU A 150 22.52 26.82 -2.10
N VAL A 151 22.40 25.73 -1.34
CA VAL A 151 22.83 24.39 -1.76
C VAL A 151 21.60 23.59 -2.18
N MET A 152 21.44 23.34 -3.48
CA MET A 152 20.30 22.61 -4.03
C MET A 152 20.66 21.16 -4.34
N VAL A 153 19.89 20.21 -3.78
CA VAL A 153 20.03 18.79 -4.10
C VAL A 153 19.19 18.45 -5.33
N SER A 154 19.89 18.04 -6.39
CA SER A 154 19.34 17.56 -7.65
C SER A 154 19.61 16.05 -7.81
N THR A 155 19.96 15.57 -9.00
CA THR A 155 20.29 14.18 -9.27
C THR A 155 21.18 14.05 -10.51
N CYS A 156 22.06 13.05 -10.57
CA CYS A 156 22.84 12.72 -11.78
C CYS A 156 21.95 12.45 -13.00
N TYR A 157 20.71 11.98 -12.79
CA TYR A 157 19.78 11.62 -13.86
C TYR A 157 19.20 12.81 -14.63
N VAL A 158 19.51 14.06 -14.25
CA VAL A 158 19.27 15.24 -15.10
C VAL A 158 20.10 15.20 -16.40
N ALA A 159 21.12 14.32 -16.46
CA ALA A 159 21.80 13.95 -17.69
C ALA A 159 20.88 13.33 -18.76
N GLY A 160 19.67 12.88 -18.36
CA GLY A 160 18.74 12.18 -19.23
C GLY A 160 19.23 10.78 -19.62
N SER A 161 18.67 10.26 -20.71
CA SER A 161 18.96 8.93 -21.26
C SER A 161 20.14 8.93 -22.23
N ARG A 162 21.06 9.90 -22.07
CA ARG A 162 22.24 10.02 -22.94
C ARG A 162 23.20 8.84 -22.72
N LYS A 163 24.06 8.64 -23.70
CA LYS A 163 25.16 7.66 -23.64
C LYS A 163 26.49 8.41 -23.55
N GLY A 164 27.40 7.91 -22.72
CA GLY A 164 28.73 8.49 -22.55
C GLY A 164 28.80 9.58 -21.49
N ASP A 165 29.81 10.44 -21.60
CA ASP A 165 30.23 11.30 -20.50
C ASP A 165 29.21 12.37 -20.11
N ALA A 166 29.07 12.54 -18.80
CA ALA A 166 28.18 13.45 -18.14
C ALA A 166 28.97 14.40 -17.21
N PRO A 167 29.48 15.54 -17.73
CA PRO A 167 30.30 16.46 -16.96
C PRO A 167 29.52 17.28 -15.93
N GLU A 168 30.23 17.78 -14.91
CA GLU A 168 29.73 18.67 -13.85
C GLU A 168 29.55 20.12 -14.34
N GLN A 169 28.63 20.31 -15.28
CA GLN A 169 28.31 21.60 -15.87
C GLN A 169 26.81 21.89 -15.88
N ALA A 170 26.45 23.16 -16.07
CA ALA A 170 25.07 23.60 -16.23
C ALA A 170 24.39 22.88 -17.39
N LEU A 171 23.10 22.59 -17.25
CA LEU A 171 22.34 21.86 -18.26
C LEU A 171 22.30 22.63 -19.58
N THR A 172 22.14 23.95 -19.52
CA THR A 172 22.13 24.85 -20.68
C THR A 172 23.44 24.84 -21.46
N SER A 173 24.55 24.46 -20.84
CA SER A 173 25.85 24.29 -21.51
C SER A 173 26.03 22.91 -22.13
N SER A 174 25.14 21.95 -21.87
CA SER A 174 25.23 20.59 -22.41
C SER A 174 24.79 20.53 -23.87
N PRO A 175 25.55 19.89 -24.78
CA PRO A 175 25.15 19.73 -26.17
C PRO A 175 23.94 18.79 -26.35
N PHE A 176 23.58 18.03 -25.31
CA PHE A 176 22.43 17.12 -25.30
C PHE A 176 21.17 17.76 -24.70
N TYR A 177 21.26 19.02 -24.28
CA TYR A 177 20.14 19.73 -23.67
C TYR A 177 19.10 20.11 -24.73
N VAL A 178 17.84 19.76 -24.47
CA VAL A 178 16.71 20.19 -25.28
C VAL A 178 16.16 21.47 -24.66
N PRO A 179 16.26 22.64 -25.33
CA PRO A 179 15.78 23.89 -24.76
C PRO A 179 14.26 23.85 -24.66
N ILE A 180 13.77 23.91 -23.42
CA ILE A 180 12.35 23.98 -23.11
C ILE A 180 12.09 25.08 -22.07
N ASP A 181 10.93 25.72 -22.18
CA ASP A 181 10.48 26.70 -21.21
C ASP A 181 9.80 25.98 -20.04
N TRP A 182 10.42 26.06 -18.87
CA TRP A 182 9.92 25.44 -17.66
C TRP A 182 8.57 26.05 -17.20
N ASN A 183 8.25 27.32 -17.54
CA ASN A 183 6.94 27.91 -17.27
C ASN A 183 5.84 27.25 -18.09
N ASP A 184 6.10 27.01 -19.37
CA ASP A 184 5.15 26.32 -20.25
C ASP A 184 4.87 24.90 -19.76
N GLU A 185 5.88 24.19 -19.26
CA GLU A 185 5.71 22.85 -18.67
C GLU A 185 4.85 22.89 -17.40
N ILE A 186 4.99 23.92 -16.55
CA ILE A 186 4.12 24.11 -15.38
C ILE A 186 2.67 24.30 -15.81
N HIS A 187 2.43 25.22 -16.75
CA HIS A 187 1.09 25.50 -17.23
C HIS A 187 0.49 24.28 -17.94
N ALA A 188 1.28 23.53 -18.71
CA ALA A 188 0.85 22.30 -19.35
C ALA A 188 0.46 21.23 -18.33
N ALA A 189 1.27 20.98 -17.29
CA ALA A 189 0.98 20.02 -16.25
C ALA A 189 -0.34 20.34 -15.50
N ARG A 190 -0.54 21.61 -15.14
CA ARG A 190 -1.78 22.10 -14.49
C ARG A 190 -3.01 21.92 -15.41
N ARG A 191 -2.89 22.26 -16.70
CA ARG A 191 -3.99 22.06 -17.68
C ARG A 191 -4.32 20.59 -17.86
N THR A 192 -3.31 19.72 -17.97
CA THR A 192 -3.51 18.27 -18.08
C THR A 192 -4.26 17.73 -16.87
N ARG A 193 -3.93 18.21 -15.65
CA ARG A 193 -4.68 17.81 -14.45
C ARG A 193 -6.16 18.14 -14.55
N SER A 194 -6.51 19.37 -14.94
CA SER A 194 -7.91 19.77 -15.12
C SER A 194 -8.62 18.92 -16.18
N TYR A 195 -7.97 18.67 -17.32
CA TYR A 195 -8.53 17.85 -18.38
C TYR A 195 -8.80 16.40 -17.93
N VAL A 196 -7.85 15.78 -17.22
CA VAL A 196 -7.99 14.42 -16.71
C VAL A 196 -9.10 14.34 -15.65
N GLU A 197 -9.22 15.34 -14.78
CA GLU A 197 -10.33 15.43 -13.82
C GLU A 197 -11.69 15.51 -14.52
N ASP A 198 -11.83 16.34 -15.55
CA ASP A 198 -13.06 16.44 -16.34
C ASP A 198 -13.36 15.12 -17.06
N ALA A 199 -12.34 14.50 -17.67
CA ALA A 199 -12.46 13.22 -18.35
C ALA A 199 -12.92 12.12 -17.38
N SER A 200 -12.45 12.11 -16.13
CA SER A 200 -12.83 11.12 -15.12
C SER A 200 -14.33 11.16 -14.76
N ARG A 201 -14.99 12.31 -14.97
CA ARG A 201 -16.42 12.51 -14.66
C ARG A 201 -17.34 12.33 -15.89
N ARG A 202 -16.79 11.95 -17.04
CA ARG A 202 -17.61 11.62 -18.23
C ARG A 202 -18.46 10.36 -17.97
N PRO A 203 -19.69 10.27 -18.51
CA PRO A 203 -20.60 9.15 -18.25
C PRO A 203 -19.96 7.76 -18.46
N ASN A 204 -19.23 7.56 -19.56
CA ASN A 204 -18.58 6.29 -19.88
C ASN A 204 -17.54 5.86 -18.82
N ASN A 205 -16.75 6.81 -18.31
CA ASN A 205 -15.75 6.53 -17.29
C ASN A 205 -16.40 6.25 -15.92
N LEU A 206 -17.39 7.06 -15.52
CA LEU A 206 -18.16 6.82 -14.30
C LEU A 206 -18.86 5.46 -14.32
N GLU A 207 -19.41 5.05 -15.46
CA GLU A 207 -19.99 3.72 -15.62
C GLU A 207 -18.94 2.61 -15.50
N SER A 208 -17.77 2.78 -16.13
CA SER A 208 -16.65 1.85 -16.00
C SER A 208 -16.16 1.69 -14.56
N PHE A 209 -15.98 2.80 -13.83
CA PHE A 209 -15.58 2.78 -12.42
C PHE A 209 -16.65 2.12 -11.54
N ARG A 210 -17.92 2.41 -11.78
CA ARG A 210 -19.04 1.76 -11.07
C ARG A 210 -19.11 0.26 -11.35
N ASN A 211 -18.89 -0.15 -12.60
CA ASN A 211 -18.86 -1.56 -12.98
C ASN A 211 -17.67 -2.29 -12.35
N SER A 212 -16.51 -1.64 -12.28
CA SER A 212 -15.31 -2.17 -11.59
C SER A 212 -15.52 -2.27 -10.08
N ALA A 213 -16.13 -1.25 -9.45
CA ALA A 213 -16.50 -1.28 -8.04
C ALA A 213 -17.49 -2.44 -7.74
N ARG A 214 -18.49 -2.65 -8.61
CA ARG A 214 -19.41 -3.80 -8.51
C ARG A 214 -18.71 -5.14 -8.72
N ALA A 215 -17.74 -5.21 -9.62
CA ALA A 215 -16.96 -6.43 -9.83
C ALA A 215 -16.16 -6.80 -8.56
N GLU A 216 -15.53 -5.81 -7.92
CA GLU A 216 -14.72 -6.00 -6.71
C GLU A 216 -15.58 -6.27 -5.46
N LEU A 217 -16.59 -5.44 -5.19
CA LEU A 217 -17.37 -5.52 -3.96
C LEU A 217 -18.64 -6.40 -4.04
N GLY A 218 -19.14 -6.69 -5.24
CA GLY A 218 -20.42 -7.41 -5.40
C GLY A 218 -21.61 -6.61 -4.84
N ALA A 219 -22.51 -7.29 -4.14
CA ALA A 219 -23.72 -6.71 -3.54
C ALA A 219 -23.44 -6.03 -2.18
N ALA A 220 -22.36 -5.27 -2.07
CA ALA A 220 -21.95 -4.62 -0.83
C ALA A 220 -22.74 -3.34 -0.48
N GLY A 221 -23.79 -3.00 -1.24
CA GLY A 221 -24.65 -1.83 -1.02
C GLY A 221 -24.20 -0.53 -1.72
N THR A 222 -25.11 0.44 -1.80
CA THR A 222 -24.95 1.65 -2.63
C THR A 222 -23.87 2.61 -2.09
N PRO A 223 -23.88 3.01 -0.80
CA PRO A 223 -22.79 3.76 -0.17
C PRO A 223 -21.40 3.15 -0.36
N ALA A 224 -21.23 1.85 -0.11
CA ALA A 224 -19.94 1.17 -0.29
C ALA A 224 -19.49 1.20 -1.76
N LEU A 225 -20.42 0.93 -2.69
CA LEU A 225 -20.16 1.03 -4.13
C LEU A 225 -19.80 2.47 -4.55
N ALA A 226 -20.48 3.49 -4.02
CA ALA A 226 -20.21 4.89 -4.33
C ALA A 226 -18.81 5.32 -3.84
N LYS A 227 -18.48 5.01 -2.58
CA LYS A 227 -17.14 5.25 -2.02
C LYS A 227 -16.06 4.56 -2.83
N LYS A 228 -16.28 3.30 -3.22
CA LYS A 228 -15.31 2.55 -4.03
C LYS A 228 -15.20 3.08 -5.46
N THR A 229 -16.31 3.48 -6.06
CA THR A 229 -16.34 4.12 -7.38
C THR A 229 -15.50 5.39 -7.37
N GLU A 230 -15.64 6.23 -6.34
CA GLU A 230 -14.85 7.45 -6.21
C GLU A 230 -13.35 7.15 -5.99
N GLN A 231 -13.01 6.16 -5.15
CA GLN A 231 -11.63 5.71 -4.99
C GLN A 231 -11.00 5.22 -6.31
N LEU A 232 -11.76 4.50 -7.13
CA LEU A 232 -11.30 4.03 -8.44
C LEU A 232 -11.13 5.19 -9.43
N ARG A 233 -12.01 6.20 -9.38
CA ARG A 233 -11.90 7.43 -10.17
C ARG A 233 -10.64 8.22 -9.79
N GLU A 234 -10.42 8.46 -8.50
CA GLU A 234 -9.23 9.16 -8.00
C GLU A 234 -7.94 8.44 -8.37
N ARG A 235 -7.93 7.10 -8.26
CA ARG A 235 -6.81 6.26 -8.71
C ARG A 235 -6.58 6.41 -10.21
N TRP A 236 -7.64 6.34 -11.02
CA TRP A 236 -7.52 6.51 -12.47
C TRP A 236 -6.94 7.88 -12.83
N VAL A 237 -7.37 8.96 -12.16
CA VAL A 237 -6.79 10.30 -12.36
C VAL A 237 -5.30 10.30 -12.00
N LYS A 238 -4.91 9.70 -10.86
CA LYS A 238 -3.51 9.54 -10.47
C LYS A 238 -2.72 8.83 -11.59
N ASP A 239 -3.21 7.67 -12.04
CA ASP A 239 -2.53 6.82 -13.02
C ASP A 239 -2.35 7.54 -14.36
N GLN A 240 -3.35 8.29 -14.81
CA GLN A 240 -3.27 9.11 -16.03
C GLN A 240 -2.25 10.25 -15.90
N MET A 241 -2.16 10.89 -14.74
CA MET A 241 -1.16 11.94 -14.50
C MET A 241 0.27 11.37 -14.41
N VAL A 242 0.44 10.17 -13.87
CA VAL A 242 1.71 9.44 -13.88
C VAL A 242 2.13 9.08 -15.31
N GLU A 243 1.18 8.56 -16.10
CA GLU A 243 1.41 8.23 -17.49
C GLU A 243 1.76 9.48 -18.32
N ALA A 244 1.06 10.59 -18.12
CA ALA A 244 1.36 11.86 -18.78
C ALA A 244 2.79 12.35 -18.47
N GLY A 245 3.20 12.31 -17.19
CA GLY A 245 4.55 12.70 -16.79
C GLY A 245 5.62 11.78 -17.35
N ARG A 246 5.39 10.47 -17.32
CA ARG A 246 6.30 9.48 -17.91
C ARG A 246 6.45 9.70 -19.41
N ASN A 247 5.35 9.91 -20.13
CA ASN A 247 5.38 10.09 -21.58
C ASN A 247 6.04 11.42 -21.95
N ARG A 248 5.75 12.50 -21.21
CA ARG A 248 6.39 13.80 -21.43
C ARG A 248 7.89 13.70 -21.21
N ALA A 249 8.34 13.18 -20.07
CA ALA A 249 9.76 12.99 -19.78
C ALA A 249 10.49 12.21 -20.89
N ASN A 250 9.92 11.09 -21.36
CA ASN A 250 10.54 10.28 -22.41
C ASN A 250 10.64 11.01 -23.75
N SER A 251 9.64 11.83 -24.09
CA SER A 251 9.58 12.56 -25.35
C SER A 251 10.74 13.55 -25.52
N ILE A 252 11.36 13.96 -24.43
CA ILE A 252 12.48 14.90 -24.36
C ILE A 252 13.73 14.25 -23.74
N GLY A 253 13.77 12.92 -23.67
CA GLY A 253 14.98 12.16 -23.33
C GLY A 253 15.23 11.89 -21.84
N PHE A 254 14.32 12.21 -20.93
CA PHE A 254 14.45 11.86 -19.51
C PHE A 254 13.87 10.47 -19.19
N PRO A 255 14.46 9.72 -18.22
CA PRO A 255 13.96 8.39 -17.87
C PRO A 255 12.55 8.43 -17.26
N ASP A 256 12.23 9.48 -16.49
CA ASP A 256 10.94 9.69 -15.85
C ASP A 256 10.68 11.16 -15.47
N ALA A 257 9.52 11.39 -14.87
CA ALA A 257 9.08 12.71 -14.41
C ALA A 257 9.95 13.29 -13.29
N TYR A 258 10.62 12.46 -12.48
CA TYR A 258 11.49 12.95 -11.40
C TYR A 258 12.75 13.60 -11.96
N ALA A 259 13.49 12.87 -12.80
CA ALA A 259 14.68 13.41 -13.47
C ALA A 259 14.35 14.63 -14.33
N PHE A 260 13.23 14.58 -15.05
CA PHE A 260 12.72 15.70 -15.85
C PHE A 260 12.45 16.95 -14.99
N THR A 261 11.66 16.83 -13.92
CA THR A 261 11.32 18.00 -13.08
C THR A 261 12.51 18.55 -12.31
N LYS A 262 13.50 17.71 -11.94
CA LYS A 262 14.77 18.17 -11.37
C LYS A 262 15.61 18.93 -12.40
N ALA A 263 15.68 18.46 -13.64
CA ALA A 263 16.38 19.19 -14.70
C ALA A 263 15.77 20.58 -14.94
N MET A 264 14.45 20.67 -15.02
CA MET A 264 13.74 21.95 -15.13
C MET A 264 13.98 22.85 -13.93
N SER A 265 14.08 22.28 -12.73
CA SER A 265 14.36 23.04 -11.52
C SER A 265 15.74 23.69 -11.54
N GLU A 266 16.77 22.98 -12.02
CA GLU A 266 18.11 23.55 -12.11
C GLU A 266 18.11 24.78 -13.02
N GLN A 267 17.49 24.65 -14.20
CA GLN A 267 17.32 25.76 -15.13
C GLN A 267 16.54 26.92 -14.51
N ALA A 268 15.38 26.66 -13.94
CA ALA A 268 14.51 27.71 -13.40
C ALA A 268 15.18 28.48 -12.26
N VAL A 269 15.91 27.78 -11.38
CA VAL A 269 16.66 28.42 -10.29
C VAL A 269 17.84 29.23 -10.85
N GLU A 270 18.60 28.68 -11.79
CA GLU A 270 19.72 29.39 -12.42
C GLU A 270 19.27 30.68 -13.12
N GLU A 271 18.13 30.65 -13.80
CA GLU A 271 17.54 31.82 -14.46
C GLU A 271 16.98 32.87 -13.48
N THR A 272 16.49 32.45 -12.31
CA THR A 272 15.73 33.34 -11.40
C THR A 272 16.48 33.81 -10.15
N ARG A 273 17.57 33.13 -9.75
CA ARG A 273 18.32 33.34 -8.49
C ARG A 273 18.90 34.73 -8.30
N SER A 274 19.18 35.46 -9.38
CA SER A 274 19.86 36.77 -9.33
C SER A 274 21.21 36.67 -8.58
N GLN A 275 21.39 37.37 -7.46
CA GLN A 275 22.65 37.44 -6.71
C GLN A 275 22.86 36.30 -5.70
N ILE A 276 21.88 35.42 -5.50
CA ILE A 276 21.97 34.33 -4.52
C ILE A 276 23.06 33.32 -4.97
N PRO A 277 24.13 33.09 -4.17
CA PRO A 277 25.15 32.08 -4.47
C PRO A 277 24.53 30.69 -4.56
N LEU A 278 24.83 29.94 -5.63
CA LEU A 278 24.20 28.64 -5.89
C LEU A 278 25.23 27.52 -6.07
N THR A 279 25.08 26.48 -5.24
CA THR A 279 25.72 25.19 -5.44
C THR A 279 24.66 24.12 -5.74
N ILE A 280 24.86 23.31 -6.78
CA ILE A 280 23.99 22.17 -7.11
C ILE A 280 24.74 20.87 -6.82
N VAL A 281 24.15 20.02 -5.99
CA VAL A 281 24.68 18.68 -5.70
C VAL A 281 23.80 17.63 -6.38
N ARG A 282 24.37 16.87 -7.30
CA ARG A 282 23.72 15.82 -8.09
C ARG A 282 24.16 14.43 -7.60
N PRO A 283 23.49 13.82 -6.63
CA PRO A 283 23.75 12.43 -6.27
C PRO A 283 23.21 11.44 -7.31
N SER A 284 23.86 10.27 -7.40
CA SER A 284 23.31 9.08 -8.06
C SER A 284 22.31 8.32 -7.16
N ILE A 285 22.08 7.02 -7.36
CA ILE A 285 21.15 6.24 -6.54
C ILE A 285 21.69 6.13 -5.11
N ILE A 286 21.01 6.79 -4.18
CA ILE A 286 21.42 6.79 -2.78
C ILE A 286 20.93 5.53 -2.08
N GLU A 287 21.88 4.72 -1.60
CA GLU A 287 21.62 3.48 -0.87
C GLU A 287 22.02 3.61 0.62
N SER A 288 21.87 2.52 1.38
CA SER A 288 22.18 2.47 2.82
C SER A 288 23.54 3.08 3.16
N SER A 289 23.69 3.66 4.33
CA SER A 289 25.01 4.19 4.75
C SER A 289 26.10 3.12 4.80
N TRP A 290 27.33 3.54 4.49
CA TRP A 290 28.49 2.68 4.62
C TRP A 290 28.97 2.63 6.08
N LYS A 291 29.13 3.80 6.71
CA LYS A 291 29.65 3.96 8.08
C LYS A 291 28.69 4.70 9.01
N SER A 292 28.17 5.86 8.59
CA SER A 292 27.40 6.78 9.46
C SER A 292 25.96 6.97 8.98
N PRO A 293 24.95 7.09 9.85
CA PRO A 293 25.00 7.11 11.32
C PRO A 293 25.34 5.75 11.95
N THR A 294 24.90 4.66 11.31
CA THR A 294 25.36 3.30 11.63
C THR A 294 25.49 2.55 10.33
N SER A 295 26.47 1.66 10.21
CA SER A 295 26.67 0.88 8.99
C SER A 295 25.37 0.16 8.58
N GLY A 296 24.98 0.33 7.32
CA GLY A 296 23.75 -0.24 6.78
C GLY A 296 22.48 0.52 7.17
N TRP A 297 22.56 1.70 7.80
CA TRP A 297 21.37 2.51 8.08
C TRP A 297 20.66 2.92 6.79
N ILE A 298 19.36 2.62 6.72
CA ILE A 298 18.49 3.00 5.62
C ILE A 298 17.07 3.25 6.13
N ARG A 299 16.40 4.23 5.53
CA ARG A 299 15.03 4.60 5.89
C ARG A 299 14.04 4.09 4.84
N GLY A 300 13.41 2.94 5.12
CA GLY A 300 12.43 2.30 4.22
C GLY A 300 13.07 1.74 2.95
N PHE A 301 12.27 1.08 2.11
CA PHE A 301 12.73 0.67 0.77
C PHE A 301 12.73 1.87 -0.18
N ARG A 302 13.74 1.92 -1.04
CA ARG A 302 14.02 3.05 -1.93
C ARG A 302 14.00 2.60 -3.37
N MET A 303 14.97 1.80 -3.78
CA MET A 303 15.17 1.46 -5.18
C MET A 303 15.48 -0.03 -5.34
N ALA A 304 16.64 -0.49 -4.88
CA ALA A 304 17.10 -1.85 -5.16
C ALA A 304 16.42 -2.92 -4.28
N GLU A 305 16.00 -2.57 -3.05
CA GLU A 305 15.61 -3.55 -2.04
C GLU A 305 14.41 -4.42 -2.43
N PRO A 306 13.32 -3.88 -3.03
CA PRO A 306 12.22 -4.70 -3.50
C PRO A 306 12.64 -5.69 -4.58
N ILE A 307 13.54 -5.30 -5.50
CA ILE A 307 14.06 -6.19 -6.55
C ILE A 307 14.91 -7.30 -5.93
N ILE A 308 15.83 -6.94 -5.03
CA ILE A 308 16.72 -7.88 -4.31
C ILE A 308 15.87 -8.93 -3.55
N LEU A 309 14.82 -8.51 -2.85
CA LEU A 309 13.95 -9.43 -2.10
C LEU A 309 13.10 -10.34 -2.98
N ASN A 310 12.55 -9.83 -4.09
CA ASN A 310 11.79 -10.67 -5.03
C ASN A 310 12.67 -11.71 -5.71
N PHE A 311 13.95 -11.39 -5.90
CA PHE A 311 14.92 -12.38 -6.33
C PHE A 311 15.22 -13.43 -5.25
N GLY A 312 15.49 -13.01 -4.01
CA GLY A 312 15.71 -13.93 -2.90
C GLY A 312 14.53 -14.88 -2.68
N LYS A 313 13.30 -14.43 -3.00
CA LYS A 313 12.06 -15.22 -2.97
C LYS A 313 11.85 -16.10 -4.21
N GLY A 314 12.71 -16.00 -5.22
CA GLY A 314 12.59 -16.75 -6.47
C GLY A 314 11.44 -16.30 -7.40
N THR A 315 10.73 -15.22 -7.06
CA THR A 315 9.63 -14.65 -7.85
C THR A 315 10.15 -13.98 -9.13
N LEU A 316 11.30 -13.29 -9.03
CA LEU A 316 11.96 -12.67 -10.17
C LEU A 316 13.19 -13.49 -10.60
N LYS A 317 13.10 -14.19 -11.73
CA LYS A 317 14.16 -15.07 -12.25
C LYS A 317 15.07 -14.38 -13.28
N GLU A 318 14.61 -13.29 -13.87
CA GLU A 318 15.29 -12.56 -14.93
C GLU A 318 15.44 -11.10 -14.51
N PHE A 319 16.61 -10.50 -14.78
CA PHE A 319 16.89 -9.10 -14.46
C PHE A 319 16.81 -8.25 -15.73
N PRO A 320 16.14 -7.08 -15.70
CA PRO A 320 15.87 -6.28 -16.90
C PRO A 320 17.03 -5.40 -17.39
N GLY A 321 18.22 -5.48 -16.79
CA GLY A 321 19.40 -4.71 -17.21
C GLY A 321 20.33 -5.47 -18.17
N ILE A 322 21.43 -4.82 -18.53
CA ILE A 322 22.55 -5.40 -19.28
C ILE A 322 23.68 -5.82 -18.32
N PRO A 323 24.35 -6.98 -18.51
CA PRO A 323 25.40 -7.45 -17.61
C PRO A 323 26.58 -6.47 -17.44
N GLU A 324 26.92 -5.76 -18.51
CA GLU A 324 28.02 -4.80 -18.59
C GLU A 324 27.66 -3.42 -18.06
N GLY A 325 26.36 -3.13 -17.89
CA GLY A 325 25.86 -1.83 -17.44
C GLY A 325 26.38 -1.47 -16.05
N ILE A 326 26.80 -0.22 -15.92
CA ILE A 326 27.23 0.35 -14.64
C ILE A 326 25.98 0.72 -13.86
N LEU A 327 25.90 0.24 -12.62
CA LEU A 327 24.86 0.65 -11.69
C LEU A 327 25.44 1.72 -10.76
N ASP A 328 25.03 2.96 -10.98
CA ASP A 328 25.51 4.11 -10.22
C ASP A 328 24.82 4.23 -8.85
N ILE A 329 25.37 3.54 -7.85
CA ILE A 329 24.94 3.61 -6.45
C ILE A 329 25.95 4.38 -5.61
N ILE A 330 25.47 5.12 -4.60
CA ILE A 330 26.31 5.86 -3.66
C ILE A 330 25.75 5.74 -2.22
N PRO A 331 26.58 5.47 -1.20
CA PRO A 331 26.11 5.47 0.19
C PRO A 331 25.64 6.85 0.66
N VAL A 332 24.55 6.89 1.44
CA VAL A 332 23.96 8.16 1.92
C VAL A 332 24.91 9.05 2.72
N ASP A 333 25.87 8.47 3.45
CA ASP A 333 26.85 9.20 4.23
C ASP A 333 27.92 9.91 3.40
N LEU A 334 28.25 9.37 2.22
CA LEU A 334 29.12 10.08 1.28
C LEU A 334 28.37 11.29 0.70
N VAL A 335 27.07 11.14 0.42
CA VAL A 335 26.24 12.24 -0.10
C VAL A 335 26.04 13.33 0.96
N SER A 336 25.74 12.98 2.21
CA SER A 336 25.61 13.98 3.28
C SER A 336 26.94 14.69 3.56
N SER A 337 28.06 13.96 3.58
CA SER A 337 29.40 14.54 3.72
C SER A 337 29.73 15.51 2.59
N ALA A 338 29.43 15.15 1.34
CA ALA A 338 29.61 16.02 0.19
C ALA A 338 28.76 17.30 0.30
N ILE A 339 27.49 17.20 0.70
CA ILE A 339 26.61 18.36 0.89
C ILE A 339 27.16 19.31 1.97
N ILE A 340 27.68 18.78 3.09
CA ILE A 340 28.27 19.58 4.16
C ILE A 340 29.54 20.28 3.65
N ALA A 341 30.41 19.56 2.92
CA ALA A 341 31.61 20.14 2.33
C ALA A 341 31.26 21.25 1.31
N CYS A 342 30.24 21.02 0.48
CA CYS A 342 29.72 22.03 -0.45
C CYS A 342 29.19 23.25 0.30
N ALA A 343 28.41 23.07 1.37
CA ALA A 343 27.87 24.18 2.16
C ALA A 343 28.96 25.07 2.78
N ALA A 344 30.12 24.50 3.09
CA ALA A 344 31.29 25.22 3.62
C ALA A 344 32.05 26.03 2.55
N GLN A 345 31.75 25.85 1.26
CA GLN A 345 32.44 26.48 0.14
C GLN A 345 31.44 27.31 -0.67
N GLU A 346 31.24 28.55 -0.24
CA GLU A 346 30.37 29.48 -0.97
C GLU A 346 30.97 29.82 -2.35
N PRO A 347 30.19 29.67 -3.44
CA PRO A 347 30.67 29.98 -4.78
C PRO A 347 30.80 31.49 -4.98
N SER A 348 31.85 31.93 -5.70
CA SER A 348 32.16 33.36 -5.85
C SER A 348 31.24 34.14 -6.80
N SER A 349 30.64 33.49 -7.80
CA SER A 349 29.65 34.11 -8.72
C SER A 349 28.85 33.08 -9.52
N ASP A 350 29.55 32.14 -10.14
CA ASP A 350 28.96 31.16 -11.04
C ASP A 350 28.39 29.97 -10.28
N THR A 351 27.38 29.32 -10.88
CA THR A 351 26.79 28.10 -10.33
C THR A 351 27.87 27.03 -10.25
N THR A 352 28.14 26.50 -9.05
CA THR A 352 29.07 25.38 -8.90
C THR A 352 28.28 24.08 -8.81
N ILE A 353 28.70 23.06 -9.56
CA ILE A 353 27.98 21.79 -9.65
C ILE A 353 28.91 20.65 -9.23
N TYR A 354 28.41 19.81 -8.33
CA TYR A 354 29.08 18.61 -7.87
C TYR A 354 28.22 17.38 -8.15
N GLN A 355 28.79 16.37 -8.77
CA GLN A 355 28.17 15.06 -8.92
C GLN A 355 28.71 14.11 -7.86
N VAL A 356 27.81 13.46 -7.12
CA VAL A 356 28.16 12.47 -6.10
C VAL A 356 27.75 11.09 -6.62
N ALA A 357 28.65 10.50 -7.41
CA ALA A 357 28.46 9.25 -8.12
C ALA A 357 29.74 8.42 -8.11
N SER A 358 29.65 7.14 -8.46
CA SER A 358 30.82 6.23 -8.46
C SER A 358 31.19 5.71 -9.85
N GLY A 359 30.29 5.79 -10.83
CA GLY A 359 30.38 5.05 -12.08
C GLY A 359 31.59 5.41 -12.95
N SER A 360 32.02 6.67 -12.94
CA SER A 360 33.18 7.11 -13.72
C SER A 360 34.53 6.72 -13.11
N CYS A 361 34.62 6.57 -11.79
CA CYS A 361 35.90 6.37 -11.08
C CYS A 361 36.03 5.03 -10.34
N ASN A 362 34.93 4.43 -9.91
CA ASN A 362 34.87 3.16 -9.19
C ASN A 362 33.57 2.39 -9.54
N PRO A 363 33.40 1.91 -10.79
CA PRO A 363 32.13 1.33 -11.26
C PRO A 363 31.84 -0.04 -10.64
N ILE A 364 30.57 -0.25 -10.26
CA ILE A 364 30.00 -1.58 -10.03
C ILE A 364 29.13 -1.99 -11.23
N ARG A 365 29.47 -3.13 -11.85
CA ARG A 365 28.69 -3.70 -12.96
C ARG A 365 27.49 -4.48 -12.44
N THR A 366 26.41 -4.45 -13.19
CA THR A 366 25.16 -5.17 -12.88
C THR A 366 25.40 -6.67 -12.71
N SER A 367 26.24 -7.28 -13.55
CA SER A 367 26.65 -8.69 -13.41
C SER A 367 27.31 -9.00 -12.07
N LYS A 368 28.24 -8.14 -11.63
CA LYS A 368 28.94 -8.32 -10.35
C LYS A 368 28.01 -8.16 -9.15
N LEU A 369 27.09 -7.21 -9.20
CA LEU A 369 26.03 -7.08 -8.19
C LEU A 369 25.17 -8.35 -8.15
N ALA A 370 24.75 -8.86 -9.31
CA ALA A 370 23.95 -10.07 -9.39
C ALA A 370 24.65 -11.29 -8.77
N ASP A 371 25.96 -11.42 -8.99
CA ASP A 371 26.78 -12.48 -8.39
C ASP A 371 26.83 -12.36 -6.86
N TYR A 372 26.97 -11.14 -6.33
CA TYR A 372 26.92 -10.89 -4.88
C TYR A 372 25.57 -11.27 -4.29
N VAL A 373 24.48 -10.85 -4.92
CA VAL A 373 23.11 -11.14 -4.48
C VAL A 373 22.84 -12.65 -4.53
N HIS A 374 23.24 -13.32 -5.61
CA HIS A 374 23.08 -14.77 -5.77
C HIS A 374 23.87 -15.54 -4.71
N LYS A 375 25.14 -15.19 -4.50
CA LYS A 375 25.98 -15.80 -3.46
C LYS A 375 25.36 -15.59 -2.07
N PHE A 376 24.96 -14.36 -1.76
CA PHE A 376 24.41 -14.01 -0.45
C PHE A 376 23.15 -14.80 -0.10
N PHE A 377 22.18 -14.91 -1.02
CA PHE A 377 20.98 -15.72 -0.79
C PHE A 377 21.22 -17.23 -0.90
N GLY A 378 22.32 -17.65 -1.53
CA GLY A 378 22.76 -19.04 -1.48
C GLY A 378 23.19 -19.46 -0.08
N GLU A 379 23.85 -18.54 0.63
CA GLU A 379 24.29 -18.73 2.02
C GLU A 379 23.20 -18.38 3.05
N ASN A 380 22.31 -17.44 2.71
CA ASN A 380 21.24 -16.92 3.57
C ASN A 380 19.86 -17.06 2.88
N PRO A 381 19.37 -18.29 2.63
CA PRO A 381 18.13 -18.49 1.88
C PRO A 381 16.92 -17.93 2.61
N ILE A 382 15.99 -17.37 1.85
CA ILE A 382 14.69 -16.95 2.37
C ILE A 382 13.81 -18.18 2.59
N TYR A 383 13.10 -18.24 3.72
CA TYR A 383 12.21 -19.35 4.05
C TYR A 383 10.76 -19.01 3.73
N ASP A 384 10.06 -19.96 3.10
CA ASP A 384 8.63 -19.86 2.81
C ASP A 384 7.75 -20.07 4.07
N GLU A 385 6.43 -20.03 3.89
CA GLU A 385 5.48 -20.26 4.99
C GLU A 385 5.55 -21.67 5.60
N LYS A 386 6.13 -22.64 4.87
CA LYS A 386 6.32 -24.03 5.29
C LYS A 386 7.70 -24.27 5.88
N ASN A 387 8.47 -23.21 6.17
CA ASN A 387 9.87 -23.27 6.60
C ASN A 387 10.76 -24.05 5.62
N GLN A 388 10.47 -23.99 4.32
CA GLN A 388 11.37 -24.50 3.29
C GLN A 388 12.27 -23.38 2.77
N PRO A 389 13.59 -23.61 2.65
CA PRO A 389 14.48 -22.63 2.05
C PRO A 389 14.18 -22.50 0.56
N ILE A 390 14.10 -21.27 0.09
CA ILE A 390 13.94 -20.95 -1.32
C ILE A 390 15.32 -20.84 -1.95
N ALA A 391 15.58 -21.66 -2.97
CA ALA A 391 16.80 -21.55 -3.75
C ALA A 391 16.78 -20.26 -4.59
N PRO A 392 17.81 -19.40 -4.48
CA PRO A 392 17.88 -18.22 -5.33
C PRO A 392 18.03 -18.64 -6.79
N ALA A 393 17.30 -17.97 -7.68
CA ALA A 393 17.56 -18.13 -9.11
C ALA A 393 18.98 -17.65 -9.45
N LYS A 394 19.52 -17.98 -10.62
CA LYS A 394 20.68 -17.26 -11.16
C LYS A 394 20.16 -16.20 -12.12
N TRP A 395 20.48 -14.92 -11.91
CA TRP A 395 20.00 -13.84 -12.80
C TRP A 395 20.42 -14.13 -14.23
N ARG A 396 19.42 -14.16 -15.11
CA ARG A 396 19.61 -14.10 -16.56
C ARG A 396 19.29 -12.68 -17.02
N PHE A 397 20.00 -12.21 -18.04
CA PHE A 397 19.84 -10.87 -18.61
C PHE A 397 19.31 -10.95 -20.05
N PRO A 398 18.09 -11.42 -20.30
CA PRO A 398 17.55 -11.59 -21.64
C PRO A 398 17.10 -10.28 -22.31
N GLY A 399 17.37 -9.13 -21.68
CA GLY A 399 16.93 -7.79 -22.08
C GLY A 399 15.51 -7.46 -21.58
N ARG A 400 15.30 -6.19 -21.21
CA ARG A 400 14.05 -5.69 -20.63
C ARG A 400 12.79 -6.07 -21.41
N GLY A 401 12.78 -5.83 -22.72
CA GLY A 401 11.59 -6.07 -23.56
C GLY A 401 11.10 -7.51 -23.53
N ARG A 402 12.02 -8.48 -23.39
CA ARG A 402 11.68 -9.90 -23.28
C ARG A 402 11.11 -10.24 -21.90
N VAL A 403 11.70 -9.72 -20.82
CA VAL A 403 11.18 -9.89 -19.45
C VAL A 403 9.77 -9.31 -19.35
N GLU A 404 9.58 -8.08 -19.85
CA GLU A 404 8.29 -7.39 -19.84
C GLU A 404 7.23 -8.16 -20.63
N SER A 405 7.56 -8.66 -21.83
CA SER A 405 6.64 -9.45 -22.65
C SER A 405 6.22 -10.76 -21.97
N GLN A 406 7.15 -11.45 -21.31
CA GLN A 406 6.84 -12.68 -20.56
C GLN A 406 5.87 -12.42 -19.40
N LEU A 407 6.14 -11.37 -18.60
CA LEU A 407 5.29 -10.98 -17.47
C LEU A 407 3.88 -10.57 -17.96
N ARG A 408 3.77 -9.79 -19.03
CA ARG A 408 2.48 -9.41 -19.64
C ARG A 408 1.67 -10.61 -20.14
N ARG A 409 2.34 -11.61 -20.74
CA ARG A 409 1.67 -12.86 -21.16
C ARG A 409 1.15 -13.65 -19.95
N ALA A 410 1.96 -13.78 -18.90
CA ALA A 410 1.57 -14.48 -17.67
C ALA A 410 0.40 -13.77 -16.97
N GLN A 411 0.44 -12.44 -16.88
CA GLN A 411 -0.65 -11.60 -16.37
C GLN A 411 -1.96 -11.84 -17.15
N GLY A 412 -1.90 -11.84 -18.49
CA GLY A 412 -3.06 -12.08 -19.35
C GLY A 412 -3.69 -13.47 -19.14
N LEU A 413 -2.87 -14.52 -19.09
CA LEU A 413 -3.33 -15.90 -18.86
C LEU A 413 -3.99 -16.06 -17.48
N LEU A 414 -3.35 -15.56 -16.42
CA LEU A 414 -3.91 -15.63 -15.07
C LEU A 414 -5.18 -14.79 -14.93
N GLY A 415 -5.26 -13.64 -15.60
CA GLY A 415 -6.47 -12.83 -15.66
C GLY A 415 -7.66 -13.56 -16.30
N GLN A 416 -7.44 -14.30 -17.39
CA GLN A 416 -8.48 -15.12 -18.01
C GLN A 416 -8.93 -16.27 -17.10
N ALA A 417 -7.98 -16.94 -16.43
CA ALA A 417 -8.27 -18.00 -15.47
C ALA A 417 -9.10 -17.48 -14.29
N GLU A 418 -8.70 -16.35 -13.69
CA GLU A 418 -9.42 -15.68 -12.60
C GLU A 418 -10.86 -15.32 -13.00
N GLN A 419 -11.06 -14.70 -14.17
CA GLN A 419 -12.40 -14.33 -14.65
C GLN A 419 -13.31 -15.54 -14.88
N THR A 420 -12.74 -16.65 -15.33
CA THR A 420 -13.49 -17.89 -15.59
C THR A 420 -13.88 -18.58 -14.27
N LEU A 421 -12.92 -18.71 -13.35
CA LEU A 421 -13.12 -19.39 -12.07
C LEU A 421 -14.05 -18.61 -11.12
N ASN A 422 -14.01 -17.28 -11.15
CA ASN A 422 -14.93 -16.44 -10.37
C ASN A 422 -16.42 -16.55 -10.79
N LYS A 423 -16.71 -17.17 -11.94
CA LYS A 423 -18.10 -17.44 -12.37
C LYS A 423 -18.65 -18.75 -11.84
N LEU A 424 -17.80 -19.64 -11.31
CA LEU A 424 -18.20 -20.95 -10.79
C LEU A 424 -18.71 -20.82 -9.33
N PRO A 425 -19.73 -21.59 -8.92
CA PRO A 425 -20.26 -21.57 -7.56
C PRO A 425 -19.40 -22.41 -6.59
N ILE A 426 -18.12 -22.08 -6.48
CA ILE A 426 -17.12 -22.76 -5.62
C ILE A 426 -17.01 -22.05 -4.27
N ARG A 427 -16.79 -22.81 -3.19
CA ARG A 427 -16.74 -22.30 -1.80
C ARG A 427 -15.70 -23.03 -0.96
N GLY A 428 -15.33 -22.44 0.18
CA GLY A 428 -14.42 -23.05 1.16
C GLY A 428 -13.05 -23.39 0.56
N ARG A 429 -12.59 -24.65 0.73
CA ARG A 429 -11.26 -25.07 0.25
C ARG A 429 -11.04 -24.87 -1.25
N GLN A 430 -12.08 -25.02 -2.09
CA GLN A 430 -11.94 -24.81 -3.53
C GLN A 430 -11.77 -23.33 -3.88
N ALA A 431 -12.40 -22.43 -3.12
CA ALA A 431 -12.26 -20.98 -3.27
C ALA A 431 -10.82 -20.50 -2.99
N MET A 432 -10.08 -21.23 -2.14
CA MET A 432 -8.68 -20.94 -1.85
C MET A 432 -7.77 -21.12 -3.07
N ILE A 433 -8.10 -22.03 -4.01
CA ILE A 433 -7.33 -22.20 -5.25
C ILE A 433 -7.43 -20.94 -6.12
N VAL A 434 -8.62 -20.34 -6.19
CA VAL A 434 -8.83 -19.09 -6.92
C VAL A 434 -8.14 -17.92 -6.24
N ALA A 435 -8.17 -17.89 -4.90
CA ALA A 435 -7.42 -16.90 -4.14
C ALA A 435 -5.89 -17.01 -4.38
N ASP A 436 -5.34 -18.23 -4.49
CA ASP A 436 -3.92 -18.45 -4.84
C ASP A 436 -3.58 -17.92 -6.24
N ILE A 437 -4.44 -18.18 -7.23
CA ILE A 437 -4.27 -17.65 -8.60
C ILE A 437 -4.25 -16.12 -8.58
N GLN A 438 -5.16 -15.50 -7.83
CA GLN A 438 -5.21 -14.05 -7.68
C GLN A 438 -3.94 -13.50 -7.01
N ASN A 439 -3.45 -14.16 -5.96
CA ASN A 439 -2.20 -13.77 -5.30
C ASN A 439 -1.00 -13.83 -6.26
N ARG A 440 -0.89 -14.89 -7.07
CA ARG A 440 0.17 -15.02 -8.09
C ARG A 440 0.09 -13.92 -9.15
N LYS A 441 -1.13 -13.55 -9.57
CA LYS A 441 -1.33 -12.44 -10.48
C LYS A 441 -0.86 -11.12 -9.86
N ASP A 442 -1.25 -10.86 -8.61
CA ASP A 442 -0.80 -9.67 -7.88
C ASP A 442 0.74 -9.61 -7.74
N GLU A 443 1.41 -10.76 -7.59
CA GLU A 443 2.88 -10.85 -7.58
C GLU A 443 3.49 -10.52 -8.95
N ILE A 444 2.89 -11.01 -10.04
CA ILE A 444 3.33 -10.70 -11.41
C ILE A 444 3.10 -9.22 -11.73
N ASP A 445 1.97 -8.65 -11.31
CA ASP A 445 1.66 -7.23 -11.51
C ASP A 445 2.72 -6.35 -10.85
N LYS A 446 3.12 -6.68 -9.62
CA LYS A 446 4.22 -6.00 -8.91
C LYS A 446 5.57 -6.18 -9.61
N ALA A 447 5.87 -7.40 -10.06
CA ALA A 447 7.12 -7.66 -10.78
C ALA A 447 7.19 -6.86 -12.10
N LEU A 448 6.07 -6.77 -12.83
CA LEU A 448 5.96 -5.98 -14.05
C LEU A 448 6.14 -4.49 -13.75
N GLU A 449 5.48 -3.98 -12.71
CA GLU A 449 5.65 -2.60 -12.25
C GLU A 449 7.12 -2.29 -11.95
N TYR A 450 7.81 -3.13 -11.18
CA TYR A 450 9.23 -2.95 -10.87
C TYR A 450 10.11 -3.00 -12.12
N VAL A 451 9.91 -3.96 -13.01
CA VAL A 451 10.67 -4.03 -14.27
C VAL A 451 10.45 -2.79 -15.14
N THR A 452 9.21 -2.28 -15.22
CA THR A 452 8.88 -1.08 -15.99
C THR A 452 9.48 0.19 -15.38
N LEU A 453 9.38 0.36 -14.06
CA LEU A 453 9.87 1.54 -13.35
C LEU A 453 11.40 1.60 -13.33
N TYR A 454 12.04 0.51 -12.93
CA TYR A 454 13.48 0.50 -12.67
C TYR A 454 14.33 0.17 -13.91
N GLY A 455 13.74 -0.48 -14.93
CA GLY A 455 14.49 -0.90 -16.12
C GLY A 455 15.27 0.22 -16.81
N LYS A 456 14.76 1.45 -16.83
CA LYS A 456 15.44 2.60 -17.48
C LYS A 456 16.71 3.04 -16.77
N TYR A 457 16.75 2.91 -15.46
CA TYR A 457 17.90 3.30 -14.65
C TYR A 457 19.08 2.35 -14.85
N VAL A 458 18.78 1.07 -15.13
CA VAL A 458 19.79 0.04 -15.42
C VAL A 458 20.18 -0.05 -16.89
N GLU A 459 19.45 0.66 -17.76
CA GLU A 459 19.77 0.88 -19.17
C GLU A 459 20.48 2.23 -19.40
N CYS A 460 20.62 3.07 -18.37
CA CYS A 460 21.32 4.34 -18.47
C CYS A 460 22.81 4.09 -18.68
N GLU A 461 23.35 4.59 -19.79
CA GLU A 461 24.77 4.48 -20.15
C GLU A 461 25.51 5.82 -19.99
N ALA A 462 24.95 6.73 -19.17
CA ALA A 462 25.61 7.98 -18.83
C ALA A 462 26.73 7.71 -17.81
N LEU A 463 27.92 8.28 -18.04
CA LEU A 463 29.06 8.21 -17.13
C LEU A 463 29.21 9.55 -16.41
N TYR A 464 28.77 9.60 -15.15
CA TYR A 464 28.78 10.81 -14.34
C TYR A 464 30.20 11.17 -13.89
N SER A 465 30.80 12.21 -14.49
CA SER A 465 32.11 12.72 -14.06
C SER A 465 32.01 13.35 -12.68
N VAL A 466 33.09 13.21 -11.89
CA VAL A 466 33.17 13.69 -10.49
C VAL A 466 34.43 14.54 -10.26
N ASP A 467 34.88 15.24 -11.30
CA ASP A 467 36.13 16.00 -11.32
C ASP A 467 36.14 17.17 -10.32
N ASN A 468 35.06 17.95 -10.24
CA ASN A 468 34.86 19.01 -9.26
C ASN A 468 34.75 18.42 -7.85
N LEU A 469 34.03 17.29 -7.67
CA LEU A 469 33.94 16.61 -6.37
C LEU A 469 35.31 16.16 -5.87
N LEU A 470 36.12 15.55 -6.73
CA LEU A 470 37.46 15.09 -6.38
C LEU A 470 38.42 16.26 -6.16
N THR A 471 38.30 17.34 -6.93
CA THR A 471 39.06 18.58 -6.70
C THR A 471 38.74 19.17 -5.33
N LEU A 472 37.45 19.21 -4.94
CA LEU A 472 37.04 19.62 -3.60
C LEU A 472 37.63 18.70 -2.54
N TRP A 473 37.51 17.37 -2.71
CA TRP A 473 38.09 16.38 -1.79
C TRP A 473 39.59 16.57 -1.59
N ASP A 474 40.35 16.74 -2.66
CA ASP A 474 41.81 16.87 -2.63
C ASP A 474 42.25 18.18 -1.97
N SER A 475 41.40 19.21 -1.97
CA SER A 475 41.65 20.49 -1.28
C SER A 475 41.48 20.43 0.25
N LEU A 476 40.85 19.38 0.79
CA LEU A 476 40.55 19.27 2.21
C LEU A 476 41.76 18.83 3.05
N SER A 477 41.74 19.24 4.31
CA SER A 477 42.68 18.73 5.32
C SER A 477 42.46 17.24 5.60
N GLU A 478 43.49 16.53 6.08
CA GLU A 478 43.35 15.13 6.48
C GLU A 478 42.36 14.94 7.64
N GLU A 479 42.20 15.94 8.52
CA GLU A 479 41.17 15.91 9.56
C GLU A 479 39.76 15.93 8.93
N ASP A 480 39.51 16.86 8.01
CA ASP A 480 38.22 16.97 7.32
C ASP A 480 37.91 15.72 6.50
N LYS A 481 38.90 15.15 5.80
CA LYS A 481 38.75 13.90 5.04
C LYS A 481 38.36 12.71 5.92
N ASN A 482 38.88 12.65 7.15
CA ASN A 482 38.54 11.60 8.10
C ASN A 482 37.11 11.73 8.66
N VAL A 483 36.61 12.97 8.82
CA VAL A 483 35.28 13.23 9.38
C VAL A 483 34.18 13.23 8.30
N PHE A 484 34.48 13.77 7.12
CA PHE A 484 33.55 13.98 6.01
C PHE A 484 34.00 13.17 4.80
N LEU A 485 33.99 11.83 4.90
CA LEU A 485 34.36 10.97 3.78
C LEU A 485 33.33 11.07 2.64
N PHE A 486 33.74 11.59 1.49
CA PHE A 486 32.93 11.61 0.27
C PHE A 486 33.67 11.19 -1.01
N ASP A 487 34.87 10.59 -0.91
CA ASP A 487 35.59 10.03 -2.06
C ASP A 487 35.01 8.67 -2.50
N PRO A 488 34.35 8.59 -3.67
CA PRO A 488 33.74 7.34 -4.16
C PRO A 488 34.77 6.25 -4.50
N ARG A 489 36.04 6.61 -4.75
CA ARG A 489 37.13 5.66 -5.04
C ARG A 489 37.44 4.77 -3.84
N SER A 490 37.08 5.21 -2.63
CA SER A 490 37.34 4.48 -1.39
C SER A 490 36.39 3.28 -1.16
N ILE A 491 35.29 3.19 -1.90
CA ILE A 491 34.25 2.17 -1.68
C ILE A 491 34.78 0.78 -2.07
N ASP A 492 34.90 -0.11 -1.08
CA ASP A 492 35.01 -1.54 -1.34
C ASP A 492 33.61 -2.11 -1.62
N TRP A 493 33.35 -2.42 -2.89
CA TRP A 493 32.04 -2.93 -3.31
C TRP A 493 31.66 -4.27 -2.70
N TYR A 494 32.61 -5.15 -2.42
CA TYR A 494 32.28 -6.42 -1.77
C TYR A 494 31.84 -6.16 -0.34
N GLU A 495 32.64 -5.40 0.42
CA GLU A 495 32.31 -5.04 1.80
C GLU A 495 30.97 -4.32 1.88
N TYR A 496 30.80 -3.25 1.10
CA TYR A 496 29.61 -2.43 1.13
C TYR A 496 28.34 -3.18 0.69
N VAL A 497 28.37 -3.89 -0.44
CA VAL A 497 27.17 -4.57 -0.93
C VAL A 497 26.88 -5.85 -0.15
N TYR A 498 27.88 -6.73 -0.03
CA TYR A 498 27.69 -8.08 0.48
C TYR A 498 27.58 -8.11 2.01
N ASN A 499 28.47 -7.40 2.73
CA ASN A 499 28.52 -7.44 4.19
C ASN A 499 27.62 -6.40 4.87
N ILE A 500 27.24 -5.33 4.17
CA ILE A 500 26.49 -4.22 4.76
C ILE A 500 25.08 -4.10 4.15
N HIS A 501 24.97 -3.82 2.86
CA HIS A 501 23.69 -3.50 2.23
C HIS A 501 22.73 -4.70 2.21
N LEU A 502 23.16 -5.89 1.74
CA LEU A 502 22.28 -7.06 1.63
C LEU A 502 21.73 -7.57 2.98
N PRO A 503 22.53 -7.65 4.07
CA PRO A 503 22.01 -7.93 5.41
C PRO A 503 20.97 -6.90 5.89
N THR A 504 21.19 -5.61 5.58
CA THR A 504 20.21 -4.55 5.85
C THR A 504 18.90 -4.80 5.10
N VAL A 505 18.94 -5.19 3.83
CA VAL A 505 17.74 -5.50 3.04
C VAL A 505 16.90 -6.60 3.70
N ILE A 506 17.53 -7.67 4.18
CA ILE A 506 16.83 -8.75 4.90
C ILE A 506 16.21 -8.24 6.20
N THR A 507 16.98 -7.49 7.00
CA THR A 507 16.56 -6.98 8.29
C THR A 507 15.38 -6.02 8.16
N LYS A 508 15.48 -5.03 7.26
CA LYS A 508 14.42 -4.05 7.00
C LYS A 508 13.21 -4.69 6.30
N GLY A 509 13.42 -5.69 5.45
CA GLY A 509 12.36 -6.48 4.85
C GLY A 509 11.68 -7.47 5.78
N ARG A 510 12.21 -7.68 6.99
CA ARG A 510 11.70 -8.62 8.00
C ARG A 510 11.51 -10.02 7.41
N VAL A 511 12.43 -10.42 6.54
CA VAL A 511 12.34 -11.70 5.85
C VAL A 511 13.03 -12.79 6.67
N LYS A 512 12.44 -13.98 6.68
CA LYS A 512 12.96 -15.12 7.45
C LYS A 512 14.13 -15.74 6.69
N THR A 513 15.31 -15.76 7.31
CA THR A 513 16.51 -16.45 6.81
C THR A 513 16.89 -17.69 7.61
N SER A 514 16.05 -18.07 8.57
CA SER A 514 16.23 -19.27 9.37
C SER A 514 14.89 -19.98 9.58
N PRO A 515 14.91 -21.32 9.75
CA PRO A 515 13.71 -22.05 10.08
C PRO A 515 13.25 -21.65 11.49
N SER A 516 11.94 -21.44 11.67
CA SER A 516 11.40 -21.09 12.98
C SER A 516 11.60 -22.25 13.98
N LYS A 517 12.23 -21.98 15.13
CA LYS A 517 12.45 -22.95 16.22
C LYS A 517 11.17 -23.40 16.93
N SER A 518 10.03 -22.77 16.64
CA SER A 518 8.74 -23.16 17.19
C SER A 518 7.98 -23.92 16.11
N SER A 519 7.32 -25.02 16.50
CA SER A 519 6.05 -25.42 15.86
C SER A 519 4.99 -24.34 16.14
N ALA A 520 5.27 -23.11 15.71
CA ALA A 520 4.49 -21.93 16.04
C ALA A 520 3.07 -22.28 15.69
N LYS A 521 2.16 -22.17 16.68
CA LYS A 521 0.73 -22.36 16.47
C LYS A 521 0.40 -21.72 15.12
N SER A 522 -0.15 -22.50 14.19
CA SER A 522 -0.46 -22.04 12.85
C SER A 522 -1.14 -20.66 12.94
N ARG A 523 -0.88 -19.75 11.98
CA ARG A 523 -1.51 -18.42 11.96
C ARG A 523 -3.01 -18.50 12.29
N SER A 524 -3.69 -19.51 11.75
CA SER A 524 -5.09 -19.81 12.02
C SER A 524 -5.37 -20.11 13.50
N SER A 525 -4.53 -20.90 14.17
CA SER A 525 -4.67 -21.18 15.61
C SER A 525 -4.48 -19.94 16.47
N ARG A 526 -3.56 -19.03 16.11
CA ARG A 526 -3.33 -17.78 16.86
C ARG A 526 -4.46 -16.78 16.67
N LEU A 527 -4.99 -16.66 15.45
CA LEU A 527 -6.16 -15.85 15.17
C LEU A 527 -7.41 -16.44 15.85
N ARG A 528 -7.57 -17.77 15.85
CA ARG A 528 -8.66 -18.44 16.55
C ARG A 528 -8.64 -18.21 18.06
N SER A 529 -7.47 -18.18 18.70
CA SER A 529 -7.39 -17.85 20.13
C SER A 529 -7.77 -16.41 20.43
N GLN A 530 -7.53 -15.47 19.52
CA GLN A 530 -7.97 -14.08 19.69
C GLN A 530 -9.48 -13.93 19.53
N VAL A 531 -10.04 -14.65 18.56
CA VAL A 531 -11.49 -14.72 18.33
C VAL A 531 -12.22 -15.34 19.53
N LEU A 532 -11.63 -16.36 20.16
CA LEU A 532 -12.19 -17.07 21.33
C LEU A 532 -11.63 -16.55 22.67
N ASP A 533 -11.17 -15.31 22.72
CA ASP A 533 -10.73 -14.69 23.96
C ASP A 533 -11.93 -14.30 24.82
N SER A 534 -11.92 -14.60 26.13
CA SER A 534 -13.04 -14.26 27.03
C SER A 534 -13.31 -12.75 27.16
N GLN A 535 -12.40 -11.90 26.70
CA GLN A 535 -12.60 -10.45 26.65
C GLN A 535 -13.55 -10.01 25.53
N ARG A 536 -13.84 -10.86 24.53
CA ARG A 536 -14.79 -10.46 23.48
C ARG A 536 -16.19 -10.32 24.10
N GLN A 537 -16.94 -9.33 23.64
CA GLN A 537 -18.26 -9.02 24.22
C GLN A 537 -19.41 -9.66 23.45
N LEU A 538 -19.27 -9.69 22.12
CA LEU A 538 -20.35 -10.03 21.19
C LEU A 538 -19.82 -10.97 20.09
N ALA A 539 -20.59 -12.00 19.76
CA ALA A 539 -20.32 -12.92 18.66
C ALA A 539 -21.53 -13.02 17.73
N VAL A 540 -21.35 -12.54 16.49
CA VAL A 540 -22.42 -12.44 15.49
C VAL A 540 -22.23 -13.45 14.39
N PHE A 541 -23.31 -14.13 14.02
CA PHE A 541 -23.29 -15.17 13.01
C PHE A 541 -24.26 -14.85 11.88
N ASP A 542 -23.83 -15.08 10.65
CA ASP A 542 -24.73 -15.38 9.55
C ASP A 542 -25.22 -16.84 9.62
N LEU A 543 -26.32 -17.15 8.93
CA LEU A 543 -26.89 -18.50 8.86
C LEU A 543 -26.38 -19.32 7.68
N GLU A 544 -26.52 -18.82 6.46
CA GLU A 544 -26.44 -19.62 5.23
C GLU A 544 -24.99 -19.81 4.82
N ASN A 545 -24.55 -21.06 4.65
CA ASN A 545 -23.17 -21.49 4.44
C ASN A 545 -22.17 -21.13 5.57
N THR A 546 -22.63 -20.39 6.59
CA THR A 546 -21.90 -20.14 7.83
C THR A 546 -22.22 -21.20 8.90
N LEU A 547 -23.52 -21.38 9.22
CA LEU A 547 -23.99 -22.38 10.19
C LEU A 547 -24.57 -23.63 9.50
N ILE A 548 -25.17 -23.47 8.32
CA ILE A 548 -25.84 -24.55 7.57
C ILE A 548 -25.45 -24.55 6.09
N ALA A 549 -25.29 -25.71 5.47
CA ALA A 549 -25.04 -25.88 4.04
C ALA A 549 -26.33 -25.73 3.20
N SER A 550 -27.00 -24.58 3.30
CA SER A 550 -28.30 -24.34 2.69
C SER A 550 -28.43 -22.95 2.04
N ASN A 551 -29.64 -22.66 1.56
CA ASN A 551 -30.08 -21.33 1.15
C ASN A 551 -31.59 -21.16 1.40
N VAL A 552 -32.05 -19.91 1.33
CA VAL A 552 -33.46 -19.54 1.52
C VAL A 552 -34.42 -20.25 0.55
N VAL A 553 -33.93 -20.58 -0.66
CA VAL A 553 -34.72 -21.31 -1.68
C VAL A 553 -35.01 -22.73 -1.22
N SER A 554 -34.07 -23.36 -0.51
CA SER A 554 -34.25 -24.70 0.04
C SER A 554 -35.33 -24.73 1.12
N SER A 555 -35.31 -23.76 2.04
CA SER A 555 -36.32 -23.65 3.12
C SER A 555 -37.71 -23.39 2.55
N TRP A 556 -37.83 -22.49 1.56
CA TRP A 556 -39.09 -22.26 0.86
C TRP A 556 -39.57 -23.51 0.10
N SER A 557 -38.70 -24.18 -0.64
CA SER A 557 -39.06 -25.37 -1.41
C SER A 557 -39.57 -26.49 -0.49
N TYR A 558 -38.96 -26.67 0.68
CA TYR A 558 -39.42 -27.66 1.65
C TYR A 558 -40.85 -27.35 2.11
N LEU A 559 -41.09 -26.13 2.60
CA LEU A 559 -42.40 -25.71 3.11
C LEU A 559 -43.47 -25.73 2.02
N ALA A 560 -43.16 -25.20 0.84
CA ALA A 560 -44.10 -25.12 -0.27
C ALA A 560 -44.49 -26.50 -0.83
N THR A 561 -43.63 -27.51 -0.70
CA THR A 561 -43.91 -28.86 -1.24
C THR A 561 -44.45 -29.84 -0.20
N LYS A 562 -44.29 -29.56 1.11
CA LYS A 562 -44.61 -30.49 2.19
C LYS A 562 -46.03 -31.05 2.12
N ARG A 563 -47.03 -30.22 1.83
CA ARG A 563 -48.44 -30.62 1.78
C ARG A 563 -49.01 -30.81 0.36
N LEU A 564 -48.17 -30.68 -0.67
CA LEU A 564 -48.60 -30.86 -2.06
C LEU A 564 -48.61 -32.34 -2.50
N PRO A 565 -49.55 -32.75 -3.38
CA PRO A 565 -49.49 -34.03 -4.09
C PRO A 565 -48.26 -34.15 -4.99
N LYS A 566 -47.80 -35.37 -5.27
CA LYS A 566 -46.57 -35.64 -6.05
C LYS A 566 -46.51 -34.90 -7.40
N ALA A 567 -47.62 -34.88 -8.15
CA ALA A 567 -47.68 -34.23 -9.46
C ALA A 567 -47.46 -32.70 -9.36
N GLU A 568 -48.02 -32.07 -8.33
CA GLU A 568 -47.89 -30.64 -8.11
C GLU A 568 -46.52 -30.25 -7.55
N ARG A 569 -45.90 -31.11 -6.74
CA ARG A 569 -44.50 -30.93 -6.29
C ARG A 569 -43.55 -30.85 -7.48
N VAL A 570 -43.69 -31.79 -8.44
CA VAL A 570 -42.84 -31.81 -9.64
C VAL A 570 -43.05 -30.54 -10.45
N LYS A 571 -44.31 -30.11 -10.67
CA LYS A 571 -44.65 -28.88 -11.38
C LYS A 571 -44.08 -27.62 -10.72
N LEU A 572 -44.14 -27.53 -9.39
CA LEU A 572 -43.60 -26.40 -8.64
C LEU A 572 -42.07 -26.35 -8.70
N VAL A 573 -41.40 -27.49 -8.51
CA VAL A 573 -39.94 -27.59 -8.57
C VAL A 573 -39.43 -27.27 -9.98
N THR A 574 -40.05 -27.81 -11.04
CA THR A 574 -39.64 -27.51 -12.42
C THR A 574 -39.85 -26.04 -12.77
N LYS A 575 -40.97 -25.43 -12.35
CA LYS A 575 -41.21 -23.98 -12.52
C LYS A 575 -40.16 -23.13 -11.79
N THR A 576 -39.81 -23.48 -10.55
CA THR A 576 -38.79 -22.76 -9.77
C THR A 576 -37.40 -22.93 -10.38
N LEU A 577 -37.05 -24.13 -10.87
CA LEU A 577 -35.80 -24.36 -11.58
C LEU A 577 -35.71 -23.59 -12.90
N ALA A 578 -36.81 -23.49 -13.65
CA ALA A 578 -36.87 -22.66 -14.85
C ALA A 578 -36.68 -21.15 -14.55
N GLN A 579 -37.06 -20.71 -13.35
CA GLN A 579 -36.83 -19.34 -12.85
C GLN A 579 -35.45 -19.16 -12.19
N ALA A 580 -34.65 -20.21 -12.01
CA ALA A 580 -33.37 -20.13 -11.32
C ALA A 580 -32.37 -19.13 -11.96
N PRO A 581 -32.21 -19.06 -13.30
CA PRO A 581 -31.30 -18.10 -13.91
C PRO A 581 -31.68 -16.64 -13.65
N SER A 582 -32.99 -16.31 -13.73
CA SER A 582 -33.46 -14.94 -13.46
C SER A 582 -33.35 -14.58 -11.99
N MET A 583 -33.61 -15.53 -11.08
CA MET A 583 -33.40 -15.37 -9.64
C MET A 583 -31.93 -15.14 -9.29
N LEU A 584 -31.00 -15.90 -9.88
CA LEU A 584 -29.56 -15.71 -9.70
C LEU A 584 -29.07 -14.38 -10.27
N ALA A 585 -29.61 -13.94 -11.41
CA ALA A 585 -29.29 -12.64 -11.97
C ALA A 585 -29.77 -11.49 -11.08
N LEU A 586 -30.96 -11.63 -10.48
CA LEU A 586 -31.50 -10.64 -9.55
C LEU A 586 -30.71 -10.62 -8.23
N ASP A 587 -30.38 -11.77 -7.65
CA ASP A 587 -29.57 -11.90 -6.43
C ASP A 587 -28.17 -11.27 -6.59
N ARG A 588 -27.53 -11.47 -7.75
CA ARG A 588 -26.26 -10.83 -8.10
C ARG A 588 -26.37 -9.30 -8.25
N LYS A 589 -27.55 -8.80 -8.64
CA LYS A 589 -27.80 -7.37 -8.87
C LYS A 589 -28.18 -6.66 -7.57
N ASP A 590 -29.15 -7.20 -6.86
CA ASP A 590 -29.65 -6.72 -5.57
C ASP A 590 -30.32 -7.88 -4.80
N ARG A 591 -29.61 -8.37 -3.78
CA ARG A 591 -30.08 -9.47 -2.92
C ARG A 591 -31.31 -9.09 -2.09
N SER A 592 -31.52 -7.81 -1.79
CA SER A 592 -32.70 -7.33 -1.05
C SER A 592 -33.95 -7.40 -1.92
N ASP A 593 -33.86 -6.95 -3.17
CA ASP A 593 -34.96 -7.07 -4.13
C ASP A 593 -35.28 -8.54 -4.45
N PHE A 594 -34.24 -9.39 -4.50
CA PHE A 594 -34.43 -10.84 -4.58
C PHE A 594 -35.23 -11.38 -3.41
N LEU A 595 -34.80 -11.16 -2.15
CA LEU A 595 -35.56 -11.68 -1.02
C LEU A 595 -36.98 -11.10 -0.93
N ARG A 596 -37.16 -9.80 -1.22
CA ARG A 596 -38.49 -9.15 -1.24
C ARG A 596 -39.41 -9.80 -2.27
N SER A 597 -38.94 -9.98 -3.50
CA SER A 597 -39.74 -10.63 -4.55
C SER A 597 -39.93 -12.13 -4.27
N PHE A 598 -38.94 -12.77 -3.68
CA PHE A 598 -38.95 -14.20 -3.37
C PHE A 598 -39.95 -14.54 -2.25
N TYR A 599 -39.97 -13.77 -1.16
CA TYR A 599 -40.85 -14.01 -0.01
C TYR A 599 -42.32 -13.63 -0.25
N ARG A 600 -42.63 -12.84 -1.29
CA ARG A 600 -44.03 -12.65 -1.75
C ARG A 600 -44.73 -13.96 -2.10
N ARG A 601 -43.98 -15.05 -2.36
CA ARG A 601 -44.53 -16.38 -2.60
C ARG A 601 -45.23 -17.01 -1.38
N TYR A 602 -45.10 -16.42 -0.19
CA TYR A 602 -45.85 -16.82 1.00
C TYR A 602 -47.20 -16.12 1.13
N ALA A 603 -47.61 -15.28 0.17
CA ALA A 603 -48.95 -14.70 0.16
C ALA A 603 -50.01 -15.81 0.26
N GLU A 604 -51.02 -15.59 1.12
CA GLU A 604 -52.13 -16.52 1.40
C GLU A 604 -51.73 -17.82 2.12
N ALA A 605 -50.45 -17.99 2.50
CA ALA A 605 -50.03 -19.17 3.26
C ALA A 605 -50.59 -19.12 4.70
N PRO A 606 -51.23 -20.20 5.20
CA PRO A 606 -51.79 -20.24 6.55
C PRO A 606 -50.69 -20.18 7.63
N VAL A 607 -50.79 -19.24 8.57
CA VAL A 607 -49.75 -18.99 9.59
C VAL A 607 -49.54 -20.21 10.47
N ALA A 608 -50.61 -20.78 11.04
CA ALA A 608 -50.52 -21.94 11.93
C ALA A 608 -49.86 -23.15 11.24
N GLN A 609 -50.18 -23.36 9.96
CA GLN A 609 -49.61 -24.46 9.18
C GLN A 609 -48.11 -24.26 8.92
N ILE A 610 -47.69 -23.04 8.58
CA ILE A 610 -46.26 -22.74 8.34
C ILE A 610 -45.46 -22.86 9.63
N ASP A 611 -46.00 -22.44 10.76
CA ASP A 611 -45.35 -22.59 12.07
C ASP A 611 -45.12 -24.07 12.40
N ASP A 612 -46.15 -24.93 12.26
CA ASP A 612 -46.02 -26.38 12.47
C ASP A 612 -45.02 -27.01 11.49
N ASP A 613 -45.14 -26.66 10.20
CA ASP A 613 -44.29 -27.22 9.14
C ASP A 613 -42.81 -26.81 9.29
N SER A 614 -42.55 -25.65 9.88
CA SER A 614 -41.20 -25.14 10.13
C SER A 614 -40.47 -25.90 11.24
N PHE A 615 -41.18 -26.40 12.26
CA PHE A 615 -40.58 -27.25 13.30
C PHE A 615 -40.09 -28.59 12.73
N GLU A 616 -40.85 -29.22 11.84
CA GLU A 616 -40.41 -30.44 11.16
C GLU A 616 -39.28 -30.17 10.15
N MET A 617 -39.36 -29.05 9.42
CA MET A 617 -38.27 -28.63 8.52
C MET A 617 -36.94 -28.50 9.26
N PHE A 618 -36.97 -28.03 10.50
CA PHE A 618 -35.76 -27.89 11.30
C PHE A 618 -35.01 -29.22 11.44
N SER A 619 -35.72 -30.30 11.81
CA SER A 619 -35.07 -31.61 11.99
C SER A 619 -34.65 -32.25 10.67
N GLU A 620 -35.46 -32.11 9.63
CA GLU A 620 -35.23 -32.80 8.36
C GLU A 620 -34.30 -32.07 7.38
N LEU A 621 -34.22 -30.74 7.45
CA LEU A 621 -33.46 -29.91 6.52
C LEU A 621 -32.36 -29.11 7.21
N ILE A 622 -32.69 -28.37 8.27
CA ILE A 622 -31.73 -27.44 8.90
C ILE A 622 -30.66 -28.21 9.67
N LEU A 623 -31.04 -29.16 10.52
CA LEU A 623 -30.09 -29.99 11.28
C LEU A 623 -29.26 -30.89 10.36
N THR A 624 -29.87 -31.52 9.36
CA THR A 624 -29.16 -32.41 8.42
C THR A 624 -28.10 -31.68 7.59
N LYS A 625 -28.34 -30.40 7.30
CA LYS A 625 -27.40 -29.52 6.59
C LYS A 625 -26.53 -28.69 7.53
N SER A 626 -26.70 -28.77 8.84
CA SER A 626 -25.89 -27.98 9.78
C SER A 626 -24.43 -28.41 9.77
N PHE A 627 -23.54 -27.45 9.98
CA PHE A 627 -22.13 -27.71 10.21
C PHE A 627 -21.91 -27.93 11.71
N PRO A 628 -21.55 -29.14 12.18
CA PRO A 628 -21.37 -29.38 13.61
C PRO A 628 -20.30 -28.49 14.23
N ALA A 629 -19.24 -28.19 13.48
CA ALA A 629 -18.18 -27.29 13.91
C ALA A 629 -18.69 -25.85 14.14
N ALA A 630 -19.64 -25.39 13.31
CA ALA A 630 -20.23 -24.06 13.46
C ALA A 630 -21.14 -23.99 14.70
N ILE A 631 -21.96 -25.02 14.94
CA ILE A 631 -22.79 -25.10 16.15
C ILE A 631 -21.94 -25.17 17.41
N ARG A 632 -20.84 -25.94 17.39
CA ARG A 632 -19.85 -25.94 18.49
C ARG A 632 -19.25 -24.54 18.69
N ARG A 633 -18.93 -23.82 17.62
CA ARG A 633 -18.36 -22.46 17.73
C ARG A 633 -19.31 -21.48 18.42
N VAL A 634 -20.61 -21.53 18.12
CA VAL A 634 -21.61 -20.71 18.83
C VAL A 634 -21.61 -21.04 20.33
N ARG A 635 -21.60 -22.33 20.67
CA ARG A 635 -21.57 -22.79 22.08
C ARG A 635 -20.28 -22.40 22.80
N GLU A 636 -19.13 -22.43 22.12
CA GLU A 636 -17.84 -21.99 22.65
C GLU A 636 -17.91 -20.51 23.05
N HIS A 637 -18.43 -19.64 22.18
CA HIS A 637 -18.63 -18.23 22.50
C HIS A 637 -19.55 -18.01 23.69
N ARG A 638 -20.66 -18.74 23.73
CA ARG A 638 -21.62 -18.66 24.84
C ARG A 638 -20.99 -19.13 26.15
N ALA A 639 -20.18 -20.19 26.13
CA ALA A 639 -19.48 -20.69 27.31
C ALA A 639 -18.41 -19.70 27.83
N LEU A 640 -17.85 -18.87 26.94
CA LEU A 640 -16.92 -17.79 27.29
C LEU A 640 -17.63 -16.51 27.76
N GLY A 641 -18.97 -16.49 27.78
CA GLY A 641 -19.77 -15.35 28.25
C GLY A 641 -20.06 -14.30 27.17
N HIS A 642 -19.72 -14.56 25.91
CA HIS A 642 -20.01 -13.60 24.84
C HIS A 642 -21.50 -13.65 24.50
N ARG A 643 -22.12 -12.49 24.28
CA ARG A 643 -23.50 -12.43 23.78
C ARG A 643 -23.53 -12.98 22.36
N THR A 644 -24.38 -13.96 22.09
CA THR A 644 -24.48 -14.62 20.78
C THR A 644 -25.67 -14.11 19.99
N VAL A 645 -25.43 -13.60 18.78
CA VAL A 645 -26.48 -12.99 17.93
C VAL A 645 -26.49 -13.62 16.54
N LEU A 646 -27.66 -14.03 16.07
CA LEU A 646 -27.86 -14.47 14.69
C LEU A 646 -28.46 -13.32 13.87
N ILE A 647 -27.74 -12.85 12.85
CA ILE A 647 -28.26 -11.86 11.89
C ILE A 647 -28.43 -12.56 10.54
N THR A 648 -29.68 -12.69 10.08
CA THR A 648 -30.00 -13.53 8.91
C THR A 648 -31.06 -12.91 8.01
N GLY A 649 -30.93 -13.17 6.71
CA GLY A 649 -31.97 -12.81 5.74
C GLY A 649 -33.13 -13.81 5.69
N ALA A 650 -33.04 -14.93 6.42
CA ALA A 650 -34.11 -15.91 6.56
C ALA A 650 -35.32 -15.34 7.32
N LEU A 651 -36.49 -15.95 7.12
CA LEU A 651 -37.72 -15.60 7.83
C LEU A 651 -37.68 -16.12 9.27
N ASP A 652 -38.30 -15.39 10.18
CA ASP A 652 -38.38 -15.69 11.61
C ASP A 652 -38.85 -17.11 11.92
N PHE A 653 -39.92 -17.59 11.28
CA PHE A 653 -40.41 -18.95 11.50
C PHE A 653 -39.42 -20.05 11.07
N VAL A 654 -38.53 -19.76 10.10
CA VAL A 654 -37.47 -20.70 9.67
C VAL A 654 -36.38 -20.84 10.74
N VAL A 655 -36.08 -19.75 11.45
CA VAL A 655 -34.97 -19.67 12.41
C VAL A 655 -35.40 -19.75 13.87
N LYS A 656 -36.71 -19.67 14.15
CA LYS A 656 -37.30 -19.81 15.50
C LYS A 656 -36.77 -21.04 16.25
N PRO A 657 -36.60 -22.23 15.64
CA PRO A 657 -36.03 -23.38 16.34
C PRO A 657 -34.55 -23.25 16.75
N LEU A 658 -33.82 -22.26 16.22
CA LEU A 658 -32.43 -21.96 16.61
C LEU A 658 -32.33 -21.07 17.86
N GLN A 659 -33.44 -20.58 18.40
CA GLN A 659 -33.46 -19.73 19.61
C GLN A 659 -32.65 -20.31 20.79
N PRO A 660 -32.65 -21.63 21.07
CA PRO A 660 -31.83 -22.16 22.17
C PRO A 660 -30.31 -22.00 21.99
N LEU A 661 -29.83 -21.69 20.78
CA LEU A 661 -28.41 -21.51 20.48
C LEU A 661 -27.95 -20.05 20.56
N PHE A 662 -28.88 -19.09 20.45
CA PHE A 662 -28.57 -17.66 20.35
C PHE A 662 -29.29 -16.88 21.44
N ASP A 663 -28.64 -15.86 21.95
CA ASP A 663 -29.30 -14.95 22.88
C ASP A 663 -30.29 -14.01 22.16
N ASP A 664 -29.95 -13.60 20.94
CA ASP A 664 -30.81 -12.77 20.09
C ASP A 664 -30.80 -13.27 18.64
N ILE A 665 -31.96 -13.18 17.98
CA ILE A 665 -32.10 -13.47 16.54
C ILE A 665 -32.72 -12.26 15.85
N ILE A 666 -32.01 -11.72 14.87
CA ILE A 666 -32.47 -10.62 14.02
C ILE A 666 -32.70 -11.16 12.60
N SER A 667 -33.97 -11.32 12.25
CA SER A 667 -34.43 -11.96 11.01
C SER A 667 -35.45 -11.11 10.25
N ALA A 668 -35.78 -11.54 9.03
CA ALA A 668 -36.92 -11.00 8.31
C ALA A 668 -38.25 -11.49 8.92
N THR A 669 -39.31 -10.67 8.80
CA THR A 669 -40.67 -11.06 9.21
C THR A 669 -41.69 -10.64 8.15
N LEU A 670 -42.73 -11.47 7.96
CA LEU A 670 -43.87 -11.17 7.10
C LEU A 670 -45.02 -10.56 7.90
N SER A 671 -45.79 -9.69 7.24
CA SER A 671 -47.07 -9.22 7.76
C SER A 671 -48.14 -10.32 7.63
N SER A 672 -49.04 -10.37 8.59
CA SER A 672 -50.17 -11.31 8.62
C SER A 672 -51.47 -10.56 8.96
N ASP A 673 -52.58 -11.08 8.44
CA ASP A 673 -53.94 -10.67 8.79
C ASP A 673 -54.52 -11.44 9.99
N GLY A 674 -53.71 -12.28 10.64
CA GLY A 674 -54.09 -13.13 11.77
C GLY A 674 -54.30 -14.60 11.41
N ASN A 675 -54.60 -14.92 10.15
CA ASN A 675 -54.81 -16.31 9.70
C ASN A 675 -53.86 -16.71 8.56
N THR A 676 -53.53 -15.76 7.68
CA THR A 676 -52.63 -15.95 6.54
C THR A 676 -51.53 -14.88 6.48
N TYR A 677 -50.46 -15.18 5.77
CA TYR A 677 -49.44 -14.17 5.44
C TYR A 677 -49.86 -13.34 4.25
N THR A 678 -49.68 -12.02 4.31
CA THR A 678 -50.04 -11.11 3.21
C THR A 678 -49.00 -11.08 2.08
N GLY A 679 -47.85 -11.73 2.29
CA GLY A 679 -46.69 -11.66 1.39
C GLY A 679 -45.94 -10.32 1.43
N GLN A 680 -46.38 -9.36 2.25
CA GLN A 680 -45.69 -8.10 2.49
C GLN A 680 -44.73 -8.24 3.68
N MET A 681 -43.59 -7.57 3.63
CA MET A 681 -42.58 -7.61 4.70
C MET A 681 -42.99 -6.66 5.83
N LYS A 682 -43.04 -7.16 7.08
CA LYS A 682 -43.16 -6.33 8.29
C LYS A 682 -41.78 -5.79 8.68
N GLN A 683 -40.78 -6.68 8.73
CA GLN A 683 -39.38 -6.33 8.91
C GLN A 683 -38.59 -6.81 7.69
N VAL A 684 -37.86 -5.89 7.07
CA VAL A 684 -37.03 -6.16 5.90
C VAL A 684 -35.85 -7.05 6.30
N PRO A 685 -35.46 -8.04 5.46
CA PRO A 685 -34.29 -8.86 5.75
C PRO A 685 -33.03 -8.00 5.94
N PRO A 686 -32.28 -8.19 7.03
CA PRO A 686 -30.98 -7.58 7.17
C PRO A 686 -30.03 -8.26 6.17
N ILE A 687 -29.66 -7.56 5.10
CA ILE A 687 -28.71 -8.02 4.07
C ILE A 687 -27.67 -6.93 3.83
N GLY A 688 -26.43 -7.34 3.58
CA GLY A 688 -25.36 -6.43 3.20
C GLY A 688 -25.15 -5.32 4.22
N GLU A 689 -25.15 -4.06 3.77
CA GLU A 689 -25.02 -2.89 4.65
C GLU A 689 -26.07 -2.83 5.75
N THR A 690 -27.28 -3.34 5.51
CA THR A 690 -28.34 -3.36 6.53
C THR A 690 -27.94 -4.26 7.71
N ARG A 691 -27.18 -5.33 7.48
CA ARG A 691 -26.63 -6.16 8.59
C ARG A 691 -25.65 -5.37 9.44
N ALA A 692 -24.77 -4.60 8.80
CA ALA A 692 -23.82 -3.76 9.51
C ALA A 692 -24.53 -2.63 10.29
N ALA A 693 -25.56 -2.01 9.71
CA ALA A 693 -26.35 -0.98 10.39
C ALA A 693 -27.13 -1.56 11.59
N VAL A 694 -27.76 -2.72 11.41
CA VAL A 694 -28.44 -3.46 12.47
C VAL A 694 -27.48 -3.85 13.58
N LEU A 695 -26.28 -4.34 13.22
CA LEU A 695 -25.24 -4.68 14.18
C LEU A 695 -24.78 -3.46 14.99
N ARG A 696 -24.51 -2.32 14.33
CA ARG A 696 -24.13 -1.07 15.01
C ARG A 696 -25.20 -0.61 15.98
N ARG A 697 -26.45 -0.56 15.51
CA ARG A 697 -27.58 -0.18 16.37
C ARG A 697 -27.73 -1.12 17.56
N PHE A 698 -27.65 -2.44 17.33
CA PHE A 698 -27.73 -3.43 18.40
C PHE A 698 -26.59 -3.25 19.43
N ALA A 699 -25.37 -3.00 18.96
CA ALA A 699 -24.23 -2.75 19.82
C ALA A 699 -24.38 -1.44 20.61
N GLU A 700 -24.87 -0.36 19.99
CA GLU A 700 -25.14 0.91 20.66
C GLU A 700 -26.24 0.77 21.73
N GLU A 701 -27.36 0.11 21.40
CA GLU A 701 -28.49 -0.10 22.31
C GLU A 701 -28.11 -0.96 23.54
N ASN A 702 -27.15 -1.88 23.37
CA ASN A 702 -26.70 -2.80 24.43
C ASN A 702 -25.31 -2.46 24.99
N ASN A 703 -24.73 -1.31 24.61
CA ASN A 703 -23.43 -0.82 25.05
C ASN A 703 -22.26 -1.81 24.81
N PHE A 704 -22.24 -2.46 23.64
CA PHE A 704 -21.14 -3.31 23.19
C PHE A 704 -20.12 -2.54 22.35
N ASP A 705 -18.83 -2.80 22.56
CA ASP A 705 -17.74 -2.31 21.73
C ASP A 705 -17.51 -3.25 20.53
N LEU A 706 -17.77 -2.73 19.32
CA LEU A 706 -17.56 -3.49 18.09
C LEU A 706 -16.09 -3.84 17.84
N SER A 707 -15.14 -3.05 18.35
CA SER A 707 -13.72 -3.40 18.28
C SER A 707 -13.40 -4.65 19.10
N GLU A 708 -14.20 -4.93 20.14
CA GLU A 708 -14.10 -6.15 20.95
C GLU A 708 -15.13 -7.23 20.55
N SER A 709 -15.66 -7.16 19.33
CA SER A 709 -16.70 -8.06 18.81
C SER A 709 -16.19 -8.97 17.68
N VAL A 710 -16.91 -10.08 17.46
CA VAL A 710 -16.61 -11.10 16.44
C VAL A 710 -17.77 -11.22 15.46
N ALA A 711 -17.49 -11.37 14.16
CA ALA A 711 -18.51 -11.63 13.15
C ALA A 711 -18.10 -12.77 12.21
N TYR A 712 -19.03 -13.69 11.94
CA TYR A 712 -18.86 -14.86 11.09
C TYR A 712 -19.74 -14.76 9.84
N ALA A 713 -19.15 -14.83 8.64
CA ALA A 713 -19.90 -14.84 7.38
C ALA A 713 -19.14 -15.53 6.24
N ASP A 714 -19.87 -15.91 5.19
CA ASP A 714 -19.40 -16.67 4.02
C ASP A 714 -19.25 -15.83 2.74
N SER A 715 -19.92 -14.69 2.67
CA SER A 715 -20.15 -13.94 1.44
C SER A 715 -19.54 -12.55 1.48
N ALA A 716 -19.07 -12.06 0.32
CA ALA A 716 -18.60 -10.67 0.19
C ALA A 716 -19.73 -9.65 0.38
N SER A 717 -21.00 -10.05 0.28
CA SER A 717 -22.13 -9.20 0.67
C SER A 717 -22.05 -8.77 2.12
N ASP A 718 -21.49 -9.61 2.99
CA ASP A 718 -21.38 -9.35 4.43
C ASP A 718 -20.11 -8.59 4.82
N LEU A 719 -19.34 -8.15 3.81
CA LEU A 719 -18.13 -7.37 4.03
C LEU A 719 -18.35 -6.14 4.93
N PRO A 720 -19.43 -5.35 4.80
CA PRO A 720 -19.69 -4.23 5.71
C PRO A 720 -19.87 -4.65 7.18
N MET A 721 -20.41 -5.85 7.43
CA MET A 721 -20.60 -6.40 8.78
C MET A 721 -19.26 -6.91 9.34
N LEU A 722 -18.48 -7.63 8.52
CA LEU A 722 -17.14 -8.10 8.88
C LEU A 722 -16.18 -6.92 9.15
N GLU A 723 -16.29 -5.83 8.39
CA GLU A 723 -15.49 -4.61 8.59
C GLU A 723 -15.91 -3.79 9.81
N ALA A 724 -17.13 -4.00 10.34
CA ALA A 724 -17.62 -3.26 11.49
C ALA A 724 -17.01 -3.76 12.80
N VAL A 725 -16.49 -4.99 12.84
CA VAL A 725 -15.99 -5.63 14.06
C VAL A 725 -14.46 -5.72 14.09
N GLY A 726 -13.87 -5.85 15.29
CA GLY A 726 -12.42 -6.05 15.43
C GLY A 726 -11.93 -7.43 15.02
N PHE A 727 -12.79 -8.46 15.09
CA PHE A 727 -12.41 -9.86 14.86
C PHE A 727 -13.30 -10.54 13.80
N PRO A 728 -13.13 -10.21 12.51
CA PRO A 728 -13.86 -10.86 11.42
C PRO A 728 -13.37 -12.29 11.14
N VAL A 729 -14.32 -13.19 10.87
CA VAL A 729 -14.07 -14.57 10.52
C VAL A 729 -14.81 -14.94 9.23
N ALA A 730 -14.05 -15.33 8.21
CA ALA A 730 -14.59 -15.83 6.95
C ALA A 730 -14.83 -17.35 7.07
N VAL A 731 -16.09 -17.78 6.99
CA VAL A 731 -16.50 -19.19 7.15
C VAL A 731 -16.93 -19.75 5.81
N ASN A 732 -16.32 -20.86 5.38
CA ASN A 732 -16.60 -21.48 4.08
C ASN A 732 -16.68 -20.44 2.93
N PRO A 733 -15.73 -19.47 2.86
CA PRO A 733 -15.93 -18.26 2.08
C PRO A 733 -16.06 -18.56 0.59
N GLU A 734 -16.83 -17.72 -0.10
CA GLU A 734 -16.73 -17.62 -1.55
C GLU A 734 -15.36 -17.04 -1.99
N PRO A 735 -14.95 -17.21 -3.26
CA PRO A 735 -13.61 -16.80 -3.74
C PRO A 735 -13.25 -15.35 -3.44
N LYS A 736 -14.24 -14.45 -3.59
CA LYS A 736 -14.05 -13.02 -3.32
C LYS A 736 -13.74 -12.75 -1.84
N LEU A 737 -14.54 -13.31 -0.94
CA LEU A 737 -14.30 -13.15 0.51
C LEU A 737 -13.01 -13.86 0.94
N ALA A 738 -12.67 -15.01 0.36
CA ALA A 738 -11.43 -15.74 0.65
C ALA A 738 -10.19 -14.90 0.31
N SER A 739 -10.18 -14.27 -0.87
CA SER A 739 -9.12 -13.36 -1.29
C SER A 739 -9.01 -12.14 -0.37
N LEU A 740 -10.12 -11.49 -0.05
CA LEU A 740 -10.16 -10.35 0.88
C LEU A 740 -9.67 -10.73 2.28
N ALA A 741 -10.11 -11.87 2.81
CA ALA A 741 -9.70 -12.39 4.10
C ALA A 741 -8.18 -12.68 4.14
N ASN A 742 -7.62 -13.28 3.09
CA ASN A 742 -6.17 -13.48 2.97
C ASN A 742 -5.40 -12.15 2.96
N LYS A 743 -5.83 -11.19 2.12
CA LYS A 743 -5.20 -9.86 2.00
C LYS A 743 -5.23 -9.07 3.30
N ARG A 744 -6.34 -9.16 4.04
CA ARG A 744 -6.53 -8.46 5.32
C ARG A 744 -6.05 -9.27 6.52
N GLY A 745 -5.62 -10.51 6.28
CA GLY A 745 -5.09 -11.39 7.31
C GLY A 745 -6.13 -11.91 8.31
N TRP A 746 -7.40 -11.97 7.91
CA TRP A 746 -8.53 -12.46 8.72
C TRP A 746 -8.47 -13.98 8.95
N LEU A 747 -9.19 -14.46 9.96
CA LEU A 747 -9.33 -15.91 10.18
C LEU A 747 -10.24 -16.50 9.11
N ILE A 748 -9.79 -17.59 8.47
CA ILE A 748 -10.60 -18.40 7.57
C ILE A 748 -10.87 -19.75 8.24
N GLU A 749 -12.14 -20.11 8.37
CA GLU A 749 -12.60 -21.39 8.87
C GLU A 749 -13.31 -22.17 7.74
N ASN A 750 -13.08 -23.48 7.68
CA ASN A 750 -13.79 -24.36 6.76
C ASN A 750 -14.54 -25.39 7.59
N PHE A 751 -15.85 -25.20 7.73
CA PHE A 751 -16.72 -26.12 8.47
C PHE A 751 -17.36 -27.10 7.49
N GLU A 752 -17.15 -28.39 7.73
CA GLU A 752 -17.63 -29.47 6.86
C GLU A 752 -18.94 -30.08 7.41
N PRO A 753 -19.86 -30.53 6.53
CA PRO A 753 -20.99 -31.36 6.92
C PRO A 753 -20.53 -32.71 7.49
N VAL A 754 -21.40 -33.38 8.24
CA VAL A 754 -21.13 -34.75 8.73
C VAL A 754 -21.09 -35.73 7.53
N ALA A 755 -20.05 -36.56 7.48
CA ALA A 755 -19.98 -37.65 6.51
C ALA A 755 -21.13 -38.65 6.74
N GLY A 756 -21.88 -38.96 5.67
CA GLY A 756 -23.01 -39.90 5.73
C GLY A 756 -24.38 -39.26 6.03
N SER A 757 -24.47 -37.92 6.16
CA SER A 757 -25.77 -37.23 6.23
C SER A 757 -26.60 -37.49 4.96
N PRO A 758 -27.93 -37.66 5.07
CA PRO A 758 -28.79 -37.90 3.92
C PRO A 758 -28.78 -36.71 2.95
N THR A 759 -28.16 -36.88 1.78
CA THR A 759 -28.14 -35.88 0.72
C THR A 759 -29.41 -36.01 -0.14
N LYS A 760 -30.53 -35.45 0.32
CA LYS A 760 -31.68 -35.27 -0.57
C LYS A 760 -31.28 -34.25 -1.66
N LEU A 761 -31.19 -34.70 -2.92
CA LEU A 761 -30.84 -33.88 -4.10
C LEU A 761 -31.79 -32.68 -4.29
N LEU A 762 -33.03 -32.80 -3.84
CA LEU A 762 -34.03 -31.74 -3.89
C LEU A 762 -34.59 -31.48 -2.48
N PRO A 763 -34.72 -30.20 -2.06
CA PRO A 763 -35.28 -29.83 -0.76
C PRO A 763 -36.82 -29.94 -0.79
N ILE A 764 -37.33 -31.17 -0.82
CA ILE A 764 -38.76 -31.48 -0.86
C ILE A 764 -39.20 -31.94 0.54
N GLY A 765 -40.32 -31.39 1.02
CA GLY A 765 -40.90 -31.74 2.32
C GLY A 765 -41.26 -33.23 2.42
N SER A 766 -40.95 -33.87 3.55
CA SER A 766 -41.45 -35.21 3.83
C SER A 766 -42.98 -35.19 3.93
N ARG A 767 -43.61 -36.33 3.68
CA ARG A 767 -45.07 -36.44 3.82
C ARG A 767 -45.38 -36.58 5.31
N ALA A 768 -46.38 -35.85 5.82
CA ALA A 768 -46.97 -36.19 7.10
C ALA A 768 -47.36 -37.68 7.05
N ARG A 769 -46.90 -38.48 8.03
CA ARG A 769 -47.43 -39.84 8.20
C ARG A 769 -48.91 -39.65 8.56
N SER A 770 -49.78 -40.15 7.69
CA SER A 770 -51.24 -40.12 7.86
C SER A 770 -51.66 -40.75 9.16
#